data_AF-E4RKD6-F1
#
_entry.id   AF-E4RKD6-F1
#
_cell.length_a   1.000
_cell.length_b   1.000
_cell.length_c   1.000
_cell.angle_alpha   90.00
_cell.angle_beta   90.00
_cell.angle_gamma   90.00
#
_symmetry.space_group_name_H-M   'P 1'
#
loop_
_entity.id
_entity.type
_entity.pdbx_description
1 polymer ?
#
loop_
_entity_poly.entity_id
_entity_poly.type
_entity_poly.pdbx_seq_one_letter_code
_entity_poly.pdbx_strand_id
1 'polypeptide(L)'
;MLLDIPAILAAASTGAVTGYLTNNLALKMIFKKYGPFGGVVIKTRDEFIKSISQLVERDIINHDTLKEEFSKAEFKKNLNKTVKDLLKFHLYQRSNQEKLSDFPAWKNNYQLSTKYLAEKLPQYFISLTSELAQNHQIDDLLSQEGLNEIIENFYFDFIQEIKDKNLLKKVLINIYQELKEEKISDLLTKQSKAELSDFLKAFSLELNRAYASDQDKADLKQSLKSLVDLNKLSNNLIKKIKKIKIEEIFKEERSLENFFTENKFKNIINEFIINLKIEIEKSELIIDDLISPQLEKSLKEDLDIIIVHSKAKIIKFIRNHENEIEEMIFTAVEEEIKLNSGFKAMSRSAIYNKYQENMDEYGSPTELIINYINNSISKDNSLSEKLIREIKNKKLSQFSSFIKVNSITEKIENYFFSFLQENNTKSLEEIFSQDFFENQNLESKLFNLLFTFIQNTLSDPELLKLFIENIFGLPLEKVIKAEDFSLKADYLENLILENLKNNYEFINSLFKYINENALIYLNKFIKNNTEIISGQLENRFLDLESKIENKELRDLYKDFSKDKKNILKLTDELCAFLYNYLPEIVEGSIAQTASANLNQLSDQEVQKAIEEFMGKELKPITYLGALLGAAAGMIFNLTGVEAALMAASPVWVDYVSSAVLYGGVGWLTNVLAIWMIFNPYQEKYIASFKMPFTPGVVAKNRNRFADSMGSFVEKELLKANSAAELLENNRAKITDKGLQYFKEQDYRLLFSLLKNKDSLIAEQLINFSLEQIPKAKGNADLQKYINTKLANVLENEIKIISLEEKSLEFLNKKEENINFSTAQIGQDIFSLEKVSTALAGEYTLSLSSHRFKEIISDKKIFPFAKYLVPQLFGTDLKLDLNDLIFSYLQENKDDLFGTATEFLYKEEENILQKLKFKKDELIEFEKAKKGGILKNTLISGAILMADLDGFIDAVGKRIFNHYLPAFFAEEDENIKNDLESYLKDLEQKSFESLSSFDFSSSATYFFNSAKGEDFLNTFIFLNETEIEKLSQALLKGEEKELFNFNFEVNKIELEKFIKNQFSLEQKLKLLVDLKNIFSDQKIKNQFKYLINNNQFVKAEKTWLNFTENLNFAERNFISSQSINEIIDNLSAILEKEETLESIAEETIALVSDFISHLQKEMDRESLNYLLELFLQSGIDSLIVNSEKIVESLELKELTSAEIRKMDPAEIESTFNSFAGHYFNQLKQYGWFGGIFGVLQLLLRSFIL
;
A
#
# COMPACT_ATOMS: atom_id res chain seq x y z
N MET A 1 62.05 81.22 -117.88
CA MET A 1 60.58 81.03 -117.86
C MET A 1 60.06 81.54 -116.53
N LEU A 2 59.32 82.65 -116.53
CA LEU A 2 58.53 83.05 -115.36
C LEU A 2 57.32 82.10 -115.31
N LEU A 3 57.10 81.43 -114.18
CA LEU A 3 55.91 80.62 -113.92
C LEU A 3 54.67 81.54 -113.95
N ASP A 4 53.65 81.17 -114.72
CA ASP A 4 52.36 81.86 -114.75
C ASP A 4 51.53 81.50 -113.51
N ILE A 5 51.90 82.13 -112.40
CA ILE A 5 51.23 81.95 -111.09
C ILE A 5 49.72 82.19 -111.20
N PRO A 6 49.20 83.20 -111.92
CA PRO A 6 47.77 83.37 -112.17
C PRO A 6 47.12 82.15 -112.83
N ALA A 7 47.73 81.56 -113.88
CA ALA A 7 47.18 80.39 -114.55
C ALA A 7 47.14 79.16 -113.64
N ILE A 8 48.17 78.95 -112.82
CA ILE A 8 48.22 77.84 -111.84
C ILE A 8 47.15 78.02 -110.76
N LEU A 9 46.98 79.24 -110.23
CA LEU A 9 45.94 79.54 -109.24
C LEU A 9 44.53 79.42 -109.81
N ALA A 10 44.32 79.81 -111.07
CA ALA A 10 43.05 79.61 -111.77
C ALA A 10 42.77 78.12 -111.94
N ALA A 11 43.73 77.32 -112.43
CA ALA A 11 43.58 75.87 -112.59
C ALA A 11 43.35 75.14 -111.26
N ALA A 12 44.04 75.55 -110.19
CA ALA A 12 43.80 75.05 -108.83
C ALA A 12 42.38 75.39 -108.35
N SER A 13 41.93 76.62 -108.55
CA SER A 13 40.60 77.08 -108.11
C SER A 13 39.49 76.38 -108.87
N THR A 14 39.62 76.27 -110.21
CA THR A 14 38.64 75.56 -111.04
C THR A 14 38.64 74.06 -110.75
N GLY A 15 39.82 73.46 -110.55
CA GLY A 15 39.95 72.08 -110.10
C GLY A 15 39.28 71.85 -108.74
N ALA A 16 39.45 72.77 -107.78
CA ALA A 16 38.77 72.70 -106.48
C ALA A 16 37.25 72.83 -106.59
N VAL A 17 36.76 73.77 -107.39
CA VAL A 17 35.31 73.96 -107.60
C VAL A 17 34.72 72.73 -108.28
N THR A 18 35.36 72.19 -109.31
CA THR A 18 34.92 70.98 -110.02
C THR A 18 34.94 69.76 -109.11
N GLY A 19 36.01 69.56 -108.33
CA GLY A 19 36.12 68.47 -107.35
C GLY A 19 35.07 68.56 -106.24
N TYR A 20 34.82 69.77 -105.71
CA TYR A 20 33.77 70.02 -104.73
C TYR A 20 32.37 69.72 -105.29
N LEU A 21 32.04 70.26 -106.46
CA LEU A 21 30.72 70.09 -107.08
C LEU A 21 30.44 68.65 -107.47
N THR A 22 31.42 67.97 -108.08
CA THR A 22 31.29 66.57 -108.51
C THR A 22 31.06 65.65 -107.31
N ASN A 23 31.82 65.82 -106.22
CA ASN A 23 31.67 64.98 -105.03
C ASN A 23 30.41 65.31 -104.23
N ASN A 24 30.02 66.58 -104.16
CA ASN A 24 28.76 66.98 -103.51
C ASN A 24 27.54 66.42 -104.26
N LEU A 25 27.56 66.47 -105.59
CA LEU A 25 26.50 65.92 -106.43
C LEU A 25 26.46 64.39 -106.32
N ALA A 26 27.62 63.72 -106.38
CA ALA A 26 27.73 62.28 -106.20
C ALA A 26 27.17 61.83 -104.84
N LEU A 27 27.52 62.54 -103.76
CA LEU A 27 26.99 62.28 -102.42
C LEU A 27 25.47 62.45 -102.36
N LYS A 28 24.93 63.53 -102.93
CA LYS A 28 23.47 63.76 -102.98
C LYS A 28 22.75 62.72 -103.83
N MET A 29 23.37 62.21 -104.90
CA MET A 29 22.78 61.17 -105.77
C MET A 29 22.68 59.80 -105.11
N ILE A 30 23.41 59.54 -104.01
CA ILE A 30 23.19 58.33 -103.20
C ILE A 30 21.78 58.35 -102.60
N PHE A 31 21.41 59.48 -102.00
CA PHE A 31 20.16 59.62 -101.23
C PHE A 31 18.99 60.07 -102.11
N LYS A 32 19.22 60.98 -103.07
CA LYS A 32 18.17 61.62 -103.88
C LYS A 32 18.29 61.27 -105.36
N LYS A 33 17.15 61.15 -106.03
CA LYS A 33 17.09 60.91 -107.48
C LYS A 33 17.12 62.24 -108.25
N TYR A 34 17.96 62.32 -109.27
CA TYR A 34 18.07 63.47 -110.18
C TYR A 34 17.90 62.98 -111.62
N GLY A 35 16.68 63.07 -112.16
CA GLY A 35 16.34 62.52 -113.47
C GLY A 35 16.43 60.99 -113.51
N PRO A 36 17.04 60.35 -114.54
CA PRO A 36 17.20 58.90 -114.59
C PRO A 36 18.29 58.35 -113.65
N PHE A 37 19.11 59.21 -113.05
CA PHE A 37 20.25 58.85 -112.22
C PHE A 37 20.01 59.13 -110.72
N GLY A 38 20.73 58.43 -109.84
CA GLY A 38 20.63 58.59 -108.39
C GLY A 38 19.51 57.79 -107.70
N GLY A 39 19.29 58.07 -106.41
CA GLY A 39 18.34 57.37 -105.54
C GLY A 39 18.76 55.94 -105.23
N VAL A 40 20.06 55.70 -104.99
CA VAL A 40 20.63 54.37 -104.77
C VAL A 40 20.04 53.73 -103.50
N VAL A 41 19.93 54.50 -102.42
CA VAL A 41 19.43 54.04 -101.12
C VAL A 41 18.01 53.46 -101.21
N ILE A 42 17.12 54.08 -101.97
CA ILE A 42 15.74 53.58 -102.16
C ILE A 42 15.76 52.27 -102.95
N LYS A 43 16.63 52.17 -103.98
CA LYS A 43 16.74 50.96 -104.83
C LYS A 43 17.33 49.76 -104.10
N THR A 44 18.10 49.99 -103.04
CA THR A 44 18.78 48.95 -102.23
C THR A 44 18.27 48.90 -100.79
N ARG A 45 17.03 49.34 -100.55
CA ARG A 45 16.38 49.42 -99.22
C ARG A 45 16.48 48.11 -98.44
N ASP A 46 15.98 47.02 -99.01
CA ASP A 46 15.86 45.75 -98.29
C ASP A 46 17.23 45.12 -98.00
N GLU A 47 18.19 45.30 -98.92
CA GLU A 47 19.58 44.90 -98.71
C GLU A 47 20.24 45.70 -97.57
N PHE A 48 19.96 47.00 -97.49
CA PHE A 48 20.44 47.84 -96.39
C PHE A 48 19.83 47.43 -95.05
N ILE A 49 18.49 47.29 -94.98
CA ILE A 49 17.78 46.89 -93.76
C ILE A 49 18.31 45.55 -93.26
N LYS A 50 18.47 44.57 -94.15
CA LYS A 50 19.04 43.26 -93.81
C LYS A 50 20.48 43.38 -93.29
N SER A 51 21.34 44.09 -94.01
CA SER A 51 22.77 44.18 -93.68
C SER A 51 23.00 44.94 -92.37
N ILE A 52 22.28 46.05 -92.15
CA ILE A 52 22.42 46.84 -90.92
C ILE A 52 21.84 46.10 -89.71
N SER A 53 20.73 45.38 -89.87
CA SER A 53 20.13 44.59 -88.78
C SER A 53 21.02 43.42 -88.37
N GLN A 54 21.62 42.72 -89.35
CA GLN A 54 22.57 41.63 -89.08
C GLN A 54 23.86 42.14 -88.44
N LEU A 55 24.36 43.30 -88.87
CA LEU A 55 25.54 43.92 -88.29
C LEU A 55 25.30 44.32 -86.84
N VAL A 56 24.14 44.92 -86.55
CA VAL A 56 23.79 45.35 -85.20
C VAL A 56 23.72 44.15 -84.27
N GLU A 57 23.10 43.05 -84.68
CA GLU A 57 23.11 41.84 -83.86
C GLU A 57 24.51 41.24 -83.74
N ARG A 58 25.24 41.04 -84.84
CA ARG A 58 26.53 40.33 -84.82
C ARG A 58 27.61 41.10 -84.06
N ASP A 59 27.76 42.39 -84.33
CA ASP A 59 28.96 43.16 -83.97
C ASP A 59 28.71 44.25 -82.91
N ILE A 60 27.46 44.53 -82.52
CA ILE A 60 27.12 45.69 -81.65
C ILE A 60 26.27 45.31 -80.43
N ILE A 61 25.13 44.67 -80.62
CA ILE A 61 24.20 44.27 -79.57
C ILE A 61 23.91 42.78 -79.75
N ASN A 62 24.62 41.95 -78.99
CA ASN A 62 24.44 40.51 -78.88
C ASN A 62 24.40 40.07 -77.41
N HIS A 63 24.30 38.76 -77.20
CA HIS A 63 24.31 38.16 -75.87
C HIS A 63 25.57 38.49 -75.07
N ASP A 64 26.75 38.57 -75.68
CA ASP A 64 28.00 38.88 -74.96
C ASP A 64 28.01 40.34 -74.47
N THR A 65 27.56 41.28 -75.31
CA THR A 65 27.52 42.71 -74.95
C THR A 65 26.41 43.02 -73.92
N LEU A 66 25.26 42.33 -73.99
CA LEU A 66 24.14 42.54 -73.07
C LEU A 66 24.39 41.95 -71.67
N LYS A 67 25.32 41.01 -71.57
CA LYS A 67 25.65 40.30 -70.33
C LYS A 67 26.13 41.22 -69.21
N GLU A 68 26.97 42.20 -69.55
CA GLU A 68 27.50 43.19 -68.60
C GLU A 68 26.39 44.16 -68.15
N GLU A 69 25.46 44.48 -69.04
CA GLU A 69 24.35 45.41 -68.80
C GLU A 69 23.35 44.88 -67.77
N PHE A 70 23.09 43.57 -67.75
CA PHE A 70 22.18 42.96 -66.79
C PHE A 70 22.69 43.01 -65.34
N SER A 71 23.99 43.27 -65.16
CA SER A 71 24.60 43.43 -63.83
C SER A 71 24.53 44.87 -63.32
N LYS A 72 24.15 45.85 -64.15
CA LYS A 72 24.05 47.27 -63.75
C LYS A 72 22.94 47.47 -62.71
N ALA A 73 23.19 48.39 -61.78
CA ALA A 73 22.26 48.70 -60.70
C ALA A 73 20.90 49.22 -61.20
N GLU A 74 20.89 49.97 -62.31
CA GLU A 74 19.67 50.51 -62.91
C GLU A 74 18.79 49.42 -63.53
N PHE A 75 19.41 48.49 -64.27
CA PHE A 75 18.73 47.30 -64.78
C PHE A 75 18.15 46.45 -63.64
N LYS A 76 18.95 46.12 -62.61
CA LYS A 76 18.47 45.36 -61.44
C LYS A 76 17.33 46.05 -60.70
N LYS A 77 17.37 47.39 -60.60
CA LYS A 77 16.29 48.19 -59.98
C LYS A 77 14.99 48.10 -60.78
N ASN A 78 15.07 48.22 -62.11
CA ASN A 78 13.90 48.09 -62.98
C ASN A 78 13.37 46.66 -63.01
N LEU A 79 14.25 45.65 -63.05
CA LEU A 79 13.85 44.25 -62.94
C LEU A 79 13.21 43.93 -61.58
N ASN A 80 13.72 44.49 -60.48
CA ASN A 80 13.11 44.35 -59.16
C ASN A 80 11.68 44.91 -59.11
N LYS A 81 11.44 46.02 -59.82
CA LYS A 81 10.10 46.59 -59.98
C LYS A 81 9.22 45.65 -60.81
N THR A 82 9.74 45.09 -61.90
CA THR A 82 9.04 44.06 -62.68
C THR A 82 8.67 42.85 -61.81
N VAL A 83 9.57 42.34 -60.98
CA VAL A 83 9.28 41.23 -60.05
C VAL A 83 8.20 41.59 -59.02
N LYS A 84 8.16 42.85 -58.55
CA LYS A 84 7.07 43.35 -57.70
C LYS A 84 5.73 43.35 -58.42
N ASP A 85 5.71 43.85 -59.66
CA ASP A 85 4.49 43.93 -60.45
C ASP A 85 3.99 42.53 -60.84
N LEU A 86 4.91 41.59 -61.13
CA LEU A 86 4.64 40.16 -61.32
C LEU A 86 3.83 39.62 -60.14
N LEU A 87 4.37 39.69 -58.92
CA LEU A 87 3.73 39.08 -57.75
C LEU A 87 2.43 39.80 -57.35
N LYS A 88 2.39 41.13 -57.49
CA LYS A 88 1.27 41.94 -57.01
C LYS A 88 0.09 41.98 -57.99
N PHE A 89 0.36 42.05 -59.29
CA PHE A 89 -0.66 42.31 -60.31
C PHE A 89 -0.82 41.14 -61.28
N HIS A 90 0.26 40.65 -61.90
CA HIS A 90 0.14 39.69 -62.99
C HIS A 90 -0.13 38.26 -62.54
N LEU A 91 0.52 37.80 -61.46
CA LEU A 91 0.23 36.50 -60.84
C LEU A 91 -1.18 36.50 -60.26
N TYR A 92 -1.55 37.60 -59.60
CA TYR A 92 -2.90 37.83 -59.11
C TYR A 92 -3.95 37.75 -60.21
N GLN A 93 -3.75 38.45 -61.34
CA GLN A 93 -4.70 38.41 -62.45
C GLN A 93 -4.87 37.03 -63.06
N ARG A 94 -3.79 36.24 -63.16
CA ARG A 94 -3.87 34.89 -63.72
C ARG A 94 -4.46 33.87 -62.74
N SER A 95 -4.29 34.06 -61.43
CA SER A 95 -4.70 33.06 -60.44
C SER A 95 -5.91 33.44 -59.57
N ASN A 96 -6.49 34.65 -59.72
CA ASN A 96 -7.57 35.13 -58.85
C ASN A 96 -8.90 34.37 -59.02
N GLN A 97 -9.07 33.66 -60.14
CA GLN A 97 -10.25 32.85 -60.43
C GLN A 97 -9.97 31.34 -60.33
N GLU A 98 -8.70 30.96 -60.12
CA GLU A 98 -8.30 29.55 -59.97
C GLU A 98 -8.50 29.11 -58.53
N LYS A 99 -9.22 28.01 -58.36
CA LYS A 99 -9.37 27.31 -57.09
C LYS A 99 -8.20 26.37 -56.87
N LEU A 100 -7.92 26.03 -55.62
CA LEU A 100 -6.92 25.02 -55.29
C LEU A 100 -7.25 23.65 -55.91
N SER A 101 -8.54 23.32 -56.05
CA SER A 101 -9.01 22.12 -56.74
C SER A 101 -8.66 22.07 -58.22
N ASP A 102 -8.35 23.20 -58.84
CA ASP A 102 -8.08 23.29 -60.28
C ASP A 102 -6.65 22.83 -60.61
N PHE A 103 -5.80 22.61 -59.59
CA PHE A 103 -4.45 22.10 -59.81
C PHE A 103 -4.44 20.65 -60.29
N PRO A 104 -3.58 20.32 -61.26
CA PRO A 104 -3.29 18.93 -61.60
C PRO A 104 -2.95 18.14 -60.34
N ALA A 105 -3.45 16.92 -60.24
CA ALA A 105 -3.21 16.03 -59.10
C ALA A 105 -3.50 16.65 -57.69
N TRP A 106 -4.39 17.65 -57.59
CA TRP A 106 -4.76 18.30 -56.31
C TRP A 106 -5.03 17.27 -55.20
N LYS A 107 -5.92 16.30 -55.47
CA LYS A 107 -6.29 15.27 -54.50
C LYS A 107 -5.09 14.44 -54.03
N ASN A 108 -4.20 14.05 -54.95
CA ASN A 108 -3.01 13.27 -54.61
C ASN A 108 -2.03 14.10 -53.75
N ASN A 109 -1.81 15.36 -54.11
CA ASN A 109 -0.93 16.26 -53.35
C ASN A 109 -1.53 16.64 -51.99
N TYR A 110 -2.85 16.80 -51.90
CA TYR A 110 -3.55 17.03 -50.66
C TYR A 110 -3.40 15.80 -49.76
N GLN A 111 -3.71 14.60 -50.26
CA GLN A 111 -3.54 13.34 -49.53
C GLN A 111 -2.09 13.09 -49.08
N LEU A 112 -1.11 13.39 -49.93
CA LEU A 112 0.31 13.36 -49.57
C LEU A 112 0.59 14.27 -48.38
N SER A 113 0.08 15.51 -48.44
CA SER A 113 0.26 16.51 -47.39
C SER A 113 -0.45 16.13 -46.10
N THR A 114 -1.69 15.64 -46.18
CA THR A 114 -2.47 15.22 -45.01
C THR A 114 -1.79 14.06 -44.30
N LYS A 115 -1.32 13.06 -45.05
CA LYS A 115 -0.64 11.89 -44.50
C LYS A 115 0.66 12.30 -43.82
N TYR A 116 1.48 13.13 -44.46
CA TYR A 116 2.74 13.60 -43.87
C TYR A 116 2.52 14.38 -42.58
N LEU A 117 1.62 15.37 -42.61
CA LEU A 117 1.34 16.20 -41.44
C LEU A 117 0.70 15.38 -40.31
N ALA A 118 -0.21 14.45 -40.62
CA ALA A 118 -0.80 13.56 -39.63
C ALA A 118 0.23 12.63 -38.97
N GLU A 119 1.27 12.21 -39.68
CA GLU A 119 2.37 11.42 -39.14
C GLU A 119 3.30 12.26 -38.23
N LYS A 120 3.60 13.50 -38.61
CA LYS A 120 4.57 14.36 -37.89
C LYS A 120 3.98 15.13 -36.71
N LEU A 121 2.73 15.58 -36.78
CA LEU A 121 2.10 16.42 -35.76
C LEU A 121 2.03 15.80 -34.35
N PRO A 122 1.84 14.47 -34.16
CA PRO A 122 1.89 13.89 -32.81
C PRO A 122 3.24 14.10 -32.11
N GLN A 123 4.37 14.06 -32.85
CA GLN A 123 5.69 14.32 -32.27
C GLN A 123 5.84 15.77 -31.81
N TYR A 124 5.27 16.70 -32.58
CA TYR A 124 5.15 18.10 -32.21
C TYR A 124 4.28 18.27 -30.94
N PHE A 125 3.11 17.62 -30.87
CA PHE A 125 2.27 17.67 -29.67
C PHE A 125 2.94 17.05 -28.43
N ILE A 126 3.77 16.03 -28.59
CA ILE A 126 4.58 15.47 -27.48
C ILE A 126 5.60 16.52 -26.99
N SER A 127 6.23 17.25 -27.88
CA SER A 127 7.24 18.24 -27.47
C SER A 127 6.56 19.44 -26.78
N LEU A 128 5.49 19.97 -27.38
CA LEU A 128 4.64 21.01 -26.78
C LEU A 128 4.07 20.64 -25.41
N THR A 129 3.48 19.45 -25.28
CA THR A 129 2.91 19.02 -23.97
C THR A 129 3.98 18.71 -22.94
N SER A 130 5.20 18.36 -23.37
CA SER A 130 6.34 18.19 -22.46
C SER A 130 6.78 19.53 -21.91
N GLU A 131 6.85 20.56 -22.76
CA GLU A 131 7.16 21.93 -22.33
C GLU A 131 6.10 22.48 -21.37
N LEU A 132 4.82 22.32 -21.71
CA LEU A 132 3.72 22.70 -20.82
C LEU A 132 3.80 21.96 -19.47
N ALA A 133 4.11 20.67 -19.46
CA ALA A 133 4.25 19.89 -18.23
C ALA A 133 5.46 20.29 -17.36
N GLN A 134 6.49 20.92 -17.94
CA GLN A 134 7.66 21.41 -17.20
C GLN A 134 7.39 22.75 -16.51
N ASN A 135 6.56 23.60 -17.12
CA ASN A 135 6.39 24.99 -16.72
C ASN A 135 5.01 25.29 -16.09
N HIS A 136 4.04 24.39 -16.25
CA HIS A 136 2.66 24.57 -15.77
C HIS A 136 2.13 23.34 -15.03
N GLN A 137 1.15 23.59 -14.16
CA GLN A 137 0.36 22.58 -13.47
C GLN A 137 -1.11 22.63 -13.92
N ILE A 138 -1.95 21.68 -13.50
CA ILE A 138 -3.37 21.68 -13.93
C ILE A 138 -4.13 22.87 -13.32
N ASP A 139 -3.69 23.39 -12.18
CA ASP A 139 -4.26 24.56 -11.52
C ASP A 139 -3.99 25.89 -12.27
N ASP A 140 -3.00 25.92 -13.15
CA ASP A 140 -2.81 26.99 -14.14
C ASP A 140 -3.87 26.93 -15.26
N LEU A 141 -4.46 25.75 -15.50
CA LEU A 141 -5.45 25.52 -16.56
C LEU A 141 -6.88 25.48 -16.05
N LEU A 142 -7.11 25.06 -14.80
CA LEU A 142 -8.43 24.90 -14.22
C LEU A 142 -8.44 25.41 -12.78
N SER A 143 -9.39 26.28 -12.45
CA SER A 143 -9.58 26.80 -11.09
C SER A 143 -9.68 25.69 -10.05
N GLN A 144 -9.36 26.03 -8.81
CA GLN A 144 -9.59 25.13 -7.68
C GLN A 144 -11.07 24.72 -7.57
N GLU A 145 -12.01 25.61 -7.90
CA GLU A 145 -13.44 25.28 -7.94
C GLU A 145 -13.74 24.20 -8.99
N GLY A 146 -13.22 24.36 -10.22
CA GLY A 146 -13.40 23.37 -11.28
C GLY A 146 -12.72 22.03 -11.00
N LEU A 147 -11.54 22.05 -10.36
CA LEU A 147 -10.86 20.83 -9.92
C LEU A 147 -11.62 20.12 -8.79
N ASN A 148 -12.14 20.87 -7.83
CA ASN A 148 -12.95 20.33 -6.75
C ASN A 148 -14.23 19.70 -7.31
N GLU A 149 -14.89 20.32 -8.28
CA GLU A 149 -16.06 19.74 -8.96
C GLU A 149 -15.73 18.36 -9.56
N ILE A 150 -14.64 18.24 -10.31
CA ILE A 150 -14.20 16.97 -10.92
C ILE A 150 -14.00 15.89 -9.85
N ILE A 151 -13.29 16.24 -8.78
CA ILE A 151 -12.92 15.30 -7.73
C ILE A 151 -14.13 14.91 -6.90
N GLU A 152 -15.01 15.84 -6.55
CA GLU A 152 -16.25 15.57 -5.81
C GLU A 152 -17.19 14.69 -6.62
N ASN A 153 -17.37 14.96 -7.92
CA ASN A 153 -18.19 14.14 -8.80
C ASN A 153 -17.63 12.71 -8.91
N PHE A 154 -16.33 12.59 -9.11
CA PHE A 154 -15.65 11.29 -9.16
C PHE A 154 -15.76 10.55 -7.83
N TYR A 155 -15.49 11.24 -6.72
CA TYR A 155 -15.55 10.65 -5.38
C TYR A 155 -16.96 10.19 -5.04
N PHE A 156 -17.97 10.99 -5.38
CA PHE A 156 -19.36 10.62 -5.23
C PHE A 156 -19.69 9.33 -6.01
N ASP A 157 -19.38 9.27 -7.30
CA ASP A 157 -19.64 8.08 -8.12
C ASP A 157 -18.85 6.86 -7.63
N PHE A 158 -17.61 7.04 -7.17
CA PHE A 158 -16.81 5.98 -6.58
C PHE A 158 -17.45 5.42 -5.29
N ILE A 159 -17.91 6.29 -4.40
CA ILE A 159 -18.61 5.89 -3.17
C ILE A 159 -19.94 5.21 -3.49
N GLN A 160 -20.67 5.64 -4.53
CA GLN A 160 -21.87 4.94 -4.98
C GLN A 160 -21.55 3.54 -5.53
N GLU A 161 -20.50 3.37 -6.33
CA GLU A 161 -20.08 2.05 -6.82
C GLU A 161 -19.71 1.10 -5.67
N ILE A 162 -19.00 1.60 -4.65
CA ILE A 162 -18.69 0.83 -3.43
C ILE A 162 -19.97 0.36 -2.75
N LYS A 163 -20.96 1.27 -2.62
CA LYS A 163 -22.25 1.00 -1.98
C LYS A 163 -23.10 0.02 -2.78
N ASP A 164 -23.30 0.26 -4.07
CA ASP A 164 -24.17 -0.55 -4.93
C ASP A 164 -23.67 -1.99 -5.07
N LYS A 165 -22.34 -2.19 -5.03
CA LYS A 165 -21.72 -3.53 -5.08
C LYS A 165 -21.61 -4.19 -3.69
N ASN A 166 -22.07 -3.54 -2.62
CA ASN A 166 -21.89 -3.95 -1.21
C ASN A 166 -20.44 -4.35 -0.93
N LEU A 167 -19.48 -3.57 -1.45
CA LEU A 167 -18.06 -3.93 -1.42
C LEU A 167 -17.54 -3.96 0.01
N LEU A 168 -17.82 -2.91 0.79
CA LEU A 168 -17.30 -2.80 2.15
C LEU A 168 -17.85 -3.92 3.03
N LYS A 169 -19.12 -4.28 2.89
CA LYS A 169 -19.66 -5.47 3.56
C LYS A 169 -18.90 -6.74 3.20
N LYS A 170 -18.62 -6.98 1.91
CA LYS A 170 -17.87 -8.17 1.46
C LYS A 170 -16.43 -8.17 2.01
N VAL A 171 -15.77 -7.01 1.99
CA VAL A 171 -14.42 -6.83 2.55
C VAL A 171 -14.43 -7.12 4.05
N LEU A 172 -15.36 -6.54 4.81
CA LEU A 172 -15.50 -6.78 6.25
C LEU A 172 -15.78 -8.26 6.57
N ILE A 173 -16.67 -8.91 5.82
CA ILE A 173 -16.94 -10.35 5.98
C ILE A 173 -15.67 -11.16 5.70
N ASN A 174 -14.90 -10.82 4.67
CA ASN A 174 -13.66 -11.53 4.36
C ASN A 174 -12.60 -11.33 5.43
N ILE A 175 -12.44 -10.11 5.97
CA ILE A 175 -11.59 -9.86 7.15
C ILE A 175 -12.01 -10.78 8.31
N TYR A 176 -13.30 -10.85 8.63
CA TYR A 176 -13.77 -11.77 9.68
C TYR A 176 -13.47 -13.23 9.34
N GLN A 177 -13.70 -13.67 8.11
CA GLN A 177 -13.43 -15.07 7.69
C GLN A 177 -11.95 -15.45 7.75
N GLU A 178 -11.04 -14.48 7.61
CA GLU A 178 -9.59 -14.69 7.77
C GLU A 178 -9.19 -14.75 9.24
N LEU A 179 -9.83 -13.93 10.10
CA LEU A 179 -9.50 -13.87 11.53
C LEU A 179 -10.27 -14.87 12.41
N LYS A 180 -11.33 -15.52 11.91
CA LYS A 180 -12.27 -16.27 12.75
C LYS A 180 -11.65 -17.44 13.53
N GLU A 181 -10.66 -18.12 12.94
CA GLU A 181 -9.96 -19.27 13.53
C GLU A 181 -8.76 -18.83 14.39
N GLU A 182 -8.34 -17.56 14.26
CA GLU A 182 -7.21 -17.03 15.00
C GLU A 182 -7.55 -16.91 16.48
N LYS A 183 -6.57 -17.24 17.32
CA LYS A 183 -6.73 -17.14 18.77
C LYS A 183 -6.90 -15.68 19.17
N ILE A 184 -7.72 -15.40 20.17
CA ILE A 184 -7.89 -14.03 20.70
C ILE A 184 -6.52 -13.43 21.08
N SER A 185 -5.60 -14.22 21.62
CA SER A 185 -4.24 -13.76 21.84
C SER A 185 -3.53 -13.35 20.56
N ASP A 186 -3.61 -14.11 19.48
CA ASP A 186 -2.89 -13.81 18.25
C ASP A 186 -3.44 -12.56 17.54
N LEU A 187 -4.65 -12.13 17.89
CA LEU A 187 -5.28 -10.90 17.41
C LEU A 187 -4.95 -9.65 18.25
N LEU A 188 -4.25 -9.81 19.38
CA LEU A 188 -3.96 -8.73 20.32
C LEU A 188 -2.45 -8.42 20.40
N THR A 189 -2.11 -7.13 20.37
CA THR A 189 -0.80 -6.61 20.73
C THR A 189 -0.40 -7.01 22.14
N LYS A 190 0.92 -7.06 22.40
CA LYS A 190 1.49 -7.36 23.73
C LYS A 190 0.93 -6.48 24.84
N GLN A 191 0.70 -5.19 24.55
CA GLN A 191 0.13 -4.24 25.51
C GLN A 191 -1.32 -4.62 25.86
N SER A 192 -2.18 -4.85 24.85
CA SER A 192 -3.58 -5.20 25.13
C SER A 192 -3.73 -6.59 25.78
N LYS A 193 -2.81 -7.53 25.51
CA LYS A 193 -2.73 -8.80 26.26
C LYS A 193 -2.48 -8.54 27.75
N ALA A 194 -1.52 -7.67 28.07
CA ALA A 194 -1.21 -7.32 29.45
C ALA A 194 -2.40 -6.62 30.13
N GLU A 195 -3.03 -5.66 29.46
CA GLU A 195 -4.17 -4.92 30.00
C GLU A 195 -5.42 -5.79 30.19
N LEU A 196 -5.73 -6.69 29.24
CA LEU A 196 -6.83 -7.65 29.43
C LEU A 196 -6.51 -8.64 30.56
N SER A 197 -5.25 -9.06 30.67
CA SER A 197 -4.79 -9.87 31.82
C SER A 197 -4.97 -9.11 33.13
N ASP A 198 -4.64 -7.83 33.18
CA ASP A 198 -4.80 -6.99 34.37
C ASP A 198 -6.26 -6.71 34.69
N PHE A 199 -7.13 -6.56 33.68
CA PHE A 199 -8.59 -6.51 33.86
C PHE A 199 -9.11 -7.82 34.46
N LEU A 200 -8.70 -8.97 33.94
CA LEU A 200 -9.12 -10.28 34.47
C LEU A 200 -8.62 -10.51 35.90
N LYS A 201 -7.41 -10.03 36.23
CA LYS A 201 -6.90 -9.99 37.62
C LYS A 201 -7.70 -9.02 38.51
N ALA A 202 -8.09 -7.86 37.99
CA ALA A 202 -8.91 -6.92 38.74
C ALA A 202 -10.32 -7.50 38.99
N PHE A 203 -10.89 -8.18 38.00
CA PHE A 203 -12.15 -8.90 38.09
C PHE A 203 -12.11 -10.01 39.15
N SER A 204 -11.03 -10.81 39.20
CA SER A 204 -10.87 -11.83 40.25
C SER A 204 -10.64 -11.23 41.63
N LEU A 205 -9.91 -10.11 41.74
CA LEU A 205 -9.74 -9.37 42.99
C LEU A 205 -11.07 -8.78 43.49
N GLU A 206 -11.92 -8.27 42.60
CA GLU A 206 -13.26 -7.78 42.95
C GLU A 206 -14.22 -8.92 43.30
N LEU A 207 -14.13 -10.07 42.62
CA LEU A 207 -14.78 -11.30 43.09
C LEU A 207 -14.36 -11.57 44.53
N ASN A 208 -13.06 -11.66 44.82
CA ASN A 208 -12.51 -11.93 46.16
C ASN A 208 -12.84 -10.85 47.23
N ARG A 209 -13.19 -9.63 46.83
CA ARG A 209 -13.64 -8.56 47.76
C ARG A 209 -15.12 -8.60 48.10
N ALA A 210 -15.96 -9.25 47.30
CA ALA A 210 -17.36 -9.50 47.65
C ALA A 210 -17.53 -10.43 48.89
N TYR A 211 -16.42 -10.89 49.50
CA TYR A 211 -16.35 -11.91 50.56
C TYR A 211 -16.17 -11.35 51.99
N ALA A 212 -16.99 -10.39 52.42
CA ALA A 212 -16.85 -9.83 53.78
C ALA A 212 -17.74 -10.51 54.85
N SER A 213 -18.85 -11.17 54.49
CA SER A 213 -19.82 -11.73 55.46
C SER A 213 -20.17 -13.21 55.23
N ASP A 214 -20.66 -13.90 56.27
CA ASP A 214 -21.06 -15.32 56.18
C ASP A 214 -22.35 -15.55 55.36
N GLN A 215 -23.17 -14.52 55.20
CA GLN A 215 -24.39 -14.58 54.39
C GLN A 215 -24.05 -14.53 52.88
N ASP A 216 -23.08 -13.71 52.49
CA ASP A 216 -22.59 -13.61 51.11
C ASP A 216 -21.91 -14.91 50.64
N LYS A 217 -21.27 -15.65 51.57
CA LYS A 217 -20.69 -16.98 51.27
C LYS A 217 -21.76 -18.01 50.90
N ALA A 218 -22.94 -17.96 51.53
CA ALA A 218 -24.02 -18.90 51.24
C ALA A 218 -24.63 -18.63 49.86
N ASP A 219 -24.85 -17.35 49.52
CA ASP A 219 -25.41 -16.94 48.22
C ASP A 219 -24.45 -17.19 47.06
N LEU A 220 -23.15 -16.97 47.27
CA LEU A 220 -22.12 -17.31 46.28
C LEU A 220 -21.96 -18.82 46.12
N LYS A 221 -22.03 -19.60 47.21
CA LYS A 221 -22.06 -21.08 47.16
C LYS A 221 -23.27 -21.61 46.41
N GLN A 222 -24.43 -20.98 46.56
CA GLN A 222 -25.64 -21.28 45.79
C GLN A 222 -25.48 -20.91 44.31
N SER A 223 -24.86 -19.75 44.01
CA SER A 223 -24.67 -19.26 42.64
C SER A 223 -23.58 -20.05 41.89
N LEU A 224 -22.48 -20.42 42.54
CA LEU A 224 -21.46 -21.31 41.96
C LEU A 224 -22.00 -22.73 41.77
N LYS A 225 -22.88 -23.19 42.68
CA LYS A 225 -23.58 -24.46 42.53
C LYS A 225 -24.41 -24.53 41.25
N SER A 226 -25.09 -23.46 40.87
CA SER A 226 -25.86 -23.40 39.63
C SER A 226 -24.99 -23.09 38.41
N LEU A 227 -23.92 -22.29 38.56
CA LEU A 227 -23.04 -21.87 37.47
C LEU A 227 -22.32 -23.04 36.80
N VAL A 228 -21.73 -23.93 37.59
CA VAL A 228 -20.87 -25.04 37.13
C VAL A 228 -21.41 -26.43 37.47
N ASP A 229 -22.68 -26.51 37.88
CA ASP A 229 -23.34 -27.74 38.34
C ASP A 229 -22.43 -28.57 39.27
N LEU A 230 -22.09 -27.95 40.41
CA LEU A 230 -21.21 -28.56 41.40
C LEU A 230 -21.73 -29.90 41.92
N ASN A 231 -23.05 -30.17 41.82
CA ASN A 231 -23.63 -31.46 42.16
C ASN A 231 -23.21 -32.53 41.14
N LYS A 232 -23.36 -32.25 39.84
CA LYS A 232 -22.89 -33.16 38.77
C LYS A 232 -21.38 -33.37 38.85
N LEU A 233 -20.62 -32.31 39.16
CA LEU A 233 -19.18 -32.41 39.36
C LEU A 233 -18.82 -33.30 40.56
N SER A 234 -19.46 -33.09 41.72
CA SER A 234 -19.29 -33.93 42.92
C SER A 234 -19.62 -35.39 42.66
N ASN A 235 -20.74 -35.67 41.96
CA ASN A 235 -21.14 -37.03 41.60
C ASN A 235 -20.20 -37.69 40.60
N ASN A 236 -19.69 -36.95 39.62
CA ASN A 236 -18.67 -37.45 38.70
C ASN A 236 -17.34 -37.74 39.43
N LEU A 237 -17.02 -36.96 40.45
CA LEU A 237 -15.84 -37.20 41.28
C LEU A 237 -15.97 -38.43 42.14
N ILE A 238 -17.11 -38.66 42.78
CA ILE A 238 -17.36 -39.91 43.51
C ILE A 238 -17.13 -41.12 42.60
N LYS A 239 -17.66 -41.08 41.36
CA LYS A 239 -17.45 -42.14 40.36
C LYS A 239 -15.98 -42.36 39.96
N LYS A 240 -15.17 -41.30 39.95
CA LYS A 240 -13.74 -41.38 39.63
C LYS A 240 -12.92 -41.85 40.82
N ILE A 241 -13.16 -41.30 42.02
CA ILE A 241 -12.49 -41.67 43.27
C ILE A 241 -12.62 -43.16 43.56
N LYS A 242 -13.83 -43.73 43.35
CA LYS A 242 -14.09 -45.19 43.47
C LYS A 242 -13.07 -46.06 42.72
N LYS A 243 -12.62 -45.62 41.54
CA LYS A 243 -11.79 -46.41 40.62
C LYS A 243 -10.29 -46.23 40.82
N ILE A 244 -9.86 -45.31 41.68
CA ILE A 244 -8.43 -45.04 41.92
C ILE A 244 -7.84 -46.23 42.67
N LYS A 245 -6.66 -46.67 42.25
CA LYS A 245 -5.90 -47.73 42.93
C LYS A 245 -4.87 -47.17 43.91
N ILE A 246 -4.54 -47.94 44.95
CA ILE A 246 -3.53 -47.56 45.94
C ILE A 246 -2.16 -47.25 45.28
N GLU A 247 -1.77 -48.02 44.25
CA GLU A 247 -0.54 -47.81 43.47
C GLU A 247 -0.48 -46.47 42.70
N GLU A 248 -1.61 -45.80 42.48
CA GLU A 248 -1.66 -44.50 41.80
C GLU A 248 -1.42 -43.33 42.75
N ILE A 249 -1.61 -43.55 44.06
CA ILE A 249 -1.50 -42.53 45.11
C ILE A 249 -0.14 -42.62 45.83
N PHE A 250 0.27 -43.83 46.21
CA PHE A 250 1.48 -44.08 47.00
C PHE A 250 2.69 -44.37 46.10
N LYS A 251 3.90 -44.02 46.59
CA LYS A 251 5.16 -44.40 45.92
C LYS A 251 5.31 -45.93 45.89
N GLU A 252 6.08 -46.43 44.94
CA GLU A 252 6.33 -47.87 44.78
C GLU A 252 7.00 -48.47 46.03
N GLU A 253 6.70 -49.74 46.33
CA GLU A 253 7.19 -50.48 47.50
C GLU A 253 8.72 -50.37 47.66
N ARG A 254 9.47 -50.54 46.56
CA ARG A 254 10.94 -50.37 46.51
C ARG A 254 11.42 -48.98 46.91
N SER A 255 10.64 -47.94 46.61
CA SER A 255 10.96 -46.55 46.98
C SER A 255 10.62 -46.25 48.45
N LEU A 256 9.75 -47.05 49.06
CA LEU A 256 9.34 -46.93 50.45
C LEU A 256 10.23 -47.76 51.41
N GLU A 257 10.93 -48.78 50.91
CA GLU A 257 11.85 -49.63 51.69
C GLU A 257 12.82 -48.81 52.56
N ASN A 258 13.43 -47.75 52.01
CA ASN A 258 14.35 -46.88 52.76
C ASN A 258 13.65 -46.09 53.88
N PHE A 259 12.38 -45.73 53.71
CA PHE A 259 11.62 -44.99 54.72
C PHE A 259 11.23 -45.86 55.92
N PHE A 260 10.99 -47.15 55.69
CA PHE A 260 10.74 -48.13 56.74
C PHE A 260 12.04 -48.63 57.41
N THR A 261 13.06 -48.99 56.63
CA THR A 261 14.33 -49.54 57.17
C THR A 261 15.17 -48.54 57.95
N GLU A 262 15.09 -47.24 57.66
CA GLU A 262 15.80 -46.19 58.40
C GLU A 262 15.11 -45.76 59.71
N ASN A 263 14.08 -46.49 60.19
CA ASN A 263 13.23 -46.13 61.33
C ASN A 263 12.54 -44.76 61.19
N LYS A 264 12.46 -44.17 60.00
CA LYS A 264 11.81 -42.86 59.79
C LYS A 264 10.30 -42.95 59.96
N PHE A 265 9.67 -43.98 59.42
CA PHE A 265 8.26 -44.28 59.66
C PHE A 265 8.00 -44.52 61.15
N LYS A 266 8.80 -45.41 61.78
CA LYS A 266 8.75 -45.69 63.21
C LYS A 266 8.83 -44.44 64.08
N ASN A 267 9.73 -43.50 63.75
CA ASN A 267 9.85 -42.23 64.47
C ASN A 267 8.61 -41.35 64.33
N ILE A 268 8.01 -41.25 63.13
CA ILE A 268 6.81 -40.45 62.94
C ILE A 268 5.62 -41.08 63.69
N ILE A 269 5.44 -42.39 63.61
CA ILE A 269 4.38 -43.09 64.36
C ILE A 269 4.60 -42.97 65.88
N ASN A 270 5.84 -43.01 66.37
CA ASN A 270 6.14 -42.72 67.77
C ASN A 270 5.60 -41.36 68.21
N GLU A 271 5.83 -40.31 67.41
CA GLU A 271 5.30 -38.96 67.69
C GLU A 271 3.76 -38.95 67.67
N PHE A 272 3.10 -39.65 66.73
CA PHE A 272 1.64 -39.80 66.75
C PHE A 272 1.13 -40.43 68.06
N ILE A 273 1.78 -41.49 68.53
CA ILE A 273 1.39 -42.17 69.77
C ILE A 273 1.71 -41.33 71.02
N ILE A 274 2.78 -40.54 71.00
CA ILE A 274 3.09 -39.57 72.06
C ILE A 274 2.02 -38.49 72.10
N ASN A 275 1.66 -37.89 70.96
CA ASN A 275 0.60 -36.89 70.87
C ASN A 275 -0.77 -37.46 71.26
N LEU A 276 -1.04 -38.72 70.93
CA LEU A 276 -2.25 -39.42 71.36
C LEU A 276 -2.28 -39.55 72.88
N LYS A 277 -1.16 -39.96 73.49
CA LYS A 277 -1.02 -40.07 74.94
C LYS A 277 -1.22 -38.71 75.63
N ILE A 278 -0.64 -37.64 75.09
CA ILE A 278 -0.79 -36.27 75.59
C ILE A 278 -2.26 -35.84 75.52
N GLU A 279 -2.94 -36.09 74.40
CA GLU A 279 -4.35 -35.71 74.25
C GLU A 279 -5.23 -36.50 75.22
N ILE A 280 -5.00 -37.82 75.37
CA ILE A 280 -5.72 -38.66 76.35
C ILE A 280 -5.52 -38.13 77.78
N GLU A 281 -4.30 -37.76 78.16
CA GLU A 281 -3.96 -37.21 79.48
C GLU A 281 -4.63 -35.86 79.76
N LYS A 282 -4.77 -35.02 78.73
CA LYS A 282 -5.44 -33.70 78.83
C LYS A 282 -6.96 -33.78 78.71
N SER A 283 -7.48 -34.87 78.15
CA SER A 283 -8.89 -35.03 77.88
C SER A 283 -9.70 -35.36 79.14
N GLU A 284 -10.97 -34.94 79.14
CA GLU A 284 -11.98 -35.34 80.13
C GLU A 284 -12.71 -36.64 79.72
N LEU A 285 -12.10 -37.43 78.82
CA LEU A 285 -12.71 -38.67 78.32
C LEU A 285 -12.80 -39.72 79.43
N ILE A 286 -13.95 -40.40 79.47
CA ILE A 286 -14.19 -41.55 80.35
C ILE A 286 -14.24 -42.83 79.53
N ILE A 287 -14.10 -43.99 80.17
CA ILE A 287 -14.13 -45.29 79.47
C ILE A 287 -15.46 -45.47 78.72
N ASP A 288 -16.59 -44.97 79.24
CA ASP A 288 -17.89 -45.03 78.55
C ASP A 288 -17.89 -44.38 77.16
N ASP A 289 -17.04 -43.38 76.93
CA ASP A 289 -16.93 -42.71 75.63
C ASP A 289 -16.35 -43.66 74.55
N LEU A 290 -15.65 -44.74 74.95
CA LEU A 290 -15.04 -45.74 74.07
C LEU A 290 -15.83 -47.07 74.00
N ILE A 291 -16.75 -47.32 74.93
CA ILE A 291 -17.45 -48.61 75.01
C ILE A 291 -18.67 -48.62 74.09
N SER A 292 -18.61 -49.43 73.03
CA SER A 292 -19.78 -49.68 72.18
C SER A 292 -20.82 -50.57 72.90
N PRO A 293 -22.11 -50.52 72.53
CA PRO A 293 -23.14 -51.38 73.14
C PRO A 293 -22.86 -52.89 73.01
N GLN A 294 -22.17 -53.29 71.94
CA GLN A 294 -21.76 -54.67 71.71
C GLN A 294 -20.64 -55.07 72.66
N LEU A 295 -19.63 -54.21 72.81
CA LEU A 295 -18.54 -54.41 73.77
C LEU A 295 -19.05 -54.45 75.21
N GLU A 296 -19.98 -53.56 75.58
CA GLU A 296 -20.61 -53.56 76.90
C GLU A 296 -21.27 -54.89 77.23
N LYS A 297 -21.95 -55.49 76.25
CA LYS A 297 -22.58 -56.80 76.41
C LYS A 297 -21.54 -57.91 76.63
N SER A 298 -20.47 -57.93 75.84
CA SER A 298 -19.40 -58.92 75.99
C SER A 298 -18.61 -58.76 77.29
N LEU A 299 -18.33 -57.53 77.72
CA LEU A 299 -17.70 -57.25 79.02
C LEU A 299 -18.57 -57.73 80.20
N LYS A 300 -19.90 -57.67 80.07
CA LYS A 300 -20.81 -58.23 81.07
C LYS A 300 -20.70 -59.74 81.19
N GLU A 301 -20.63 -60.43 80.07
CA GLU A 301 -20.46 -61.88 80.03
C GLU A 301 -19.14 -62.31 80.69
N ASP A 302 -18.04 -61.58 80.43
CA ASP A 302 -16.75 -61.84 81.07
C ASP A 302 -16.77 -61.54 82.59
N LEU A 303 -17.40 -60.45 83.02
CA LEU A 303 -17.54 -60.11 84.44
C LEU A 303 -18.41 -61.13 85.19
N ASP A 304 -19.47 -61.65 84.58
CA ASP A 304 -20.30 -62.71 85.17
C ASP A 304 -19.46 -63.97 85.42
N ILE A 305 -18.56 -64.33 84.48
CA ILE A 305 -17.61 -65.44 84.65
C ILE A 305 -16.67 -65.15 85.83
N ILE A 306 -16.08 -63.95 85.91
CA ILE A 306 -15.18 -63.56 87.01
C ILE A 306 -15.89 -63.69 88.36
N ILE A 307 -17.10 -63.13 88.50
CA ILE A 307 -17.89 -63.14 89.74
C ILE A 307 -18.19 -64.55 90.23
N VAL A 308 -18.61 -65.46 89.34
CA VAL A 308 -18.89 -66.86 89.68
C VAL A 308 -17.64 -67.55 90.23
N HIS A 309 -16.47 -67.26 89.64
CA HIS A 309 -15.20 -67.81 90.11
C HIS A 309 -14.75 -67.18 91.43
N SER A 310 -14.92 -65.86 91.61
CA SER A 310 -14.61 -65.19 92.87
C SER A 310 -15.44 -65.77 94.01
N LYS A 311 -16.74 -66.02 93.78
CA LYS A 311 -17.65 -66.62 94.77
C LYS A 311 -17.13 -67.95 95.29
N ALA A 312 -16.71 -68.85 94.40
CA ALA A 312 -16.19 -70.16 94.77
C ALA A 312 -14.91 -70.05 95.62
N LYS A 313 -14.03 -69.10 95.30
CA LYS A 313 -12.80 -68.84 96.06
C LYS A 313 -13.07 -68.22 97.43
N ILE A 314 -13.99 -67.25 97.54
CA ILE A 314 -14.39 -66.65 98.82
C ILE A 314 -15.00 -67.70 99.76
N ILE A 315 -15.86 -68.58 99.27
CA ILE A 315 -16.44 -69.67 100.08
C ILE A 315 -15.35 -70.63 100.56
N LYS A 316 -14.40 -70.97 99.67
CA LYS A 316 -13.26 -71.82 100.03
C LYS A 316 -12.40 -71.15 101.12
N PHE A 317 -12.16 -69.84 101.02
CA PHE A 317 -11.42 -69.07 102.01
C PHE A 317 -12.10 -69.13 103.39
N ILE A 318 -13.42 -68.88 103.45
CA ILE A 318 -14.18 -68.92 104.71
C ILE A 318 -14.16 -70.32 105.35
N ARG A 319 -14.30 -71.38 104.54
CA ARG A 319 -14.22 -72.77 105.04
C ARG A 319 -12.84 -73.15 105.54
N ASN A 320 -11.79 -72.65 104.90
CA ASN A 320 -10.43 -72.93 105.33
C ASN A 320 -10.10 -72.28 106.68
N HIS A 321 -10.75 -71.15 106.99
CA HIS A 321 -10.55 -70.38 108.22
C HIS A 321 -11.77 -70.43 109.15
N GLU A 322 -12.54 -71.52 109.08
CA GLU A 322 -13.83 -71.64 109.76
C GLU A 322 -13.67 -71.50 111.27
N ASN A 323 -12.68 -72.19 111.85
CA ASN A 323 -12.43 -72.18 113.28
C ASN A 323 -12.01 -70.79 113.77
N GLU A 324 -11.11 -70.12 113.06
CA GLU A 324 -10.59 -68.79 113.41
C GLU A 324 -11.71 -67.75 113.35
N ILE A 325 -12.57 -67.81 112.32
CA ILE A 325 -13.70 -66.90 112.17
C ILE A 325 -14.76 -67.13 113.26
N GLU A 326 -15.07 -68.38 113.60
CA GLU A 326 -16.02 -68.69 114.68
C GLU A 326 -15.49 -68.27 116.05
N GLU A 327 -14.23 -68.57 116.35
CA GLU A 327 -13.59 -68.16 117.60
C GLU A 327 -13.57 -66.64 117.73
N MET A 328 -13.26 -65.92 116.65
CA MET A 328 -13.35 -64.45 116.60
C MET A 328 -14.75 -63.95 116.98
N ILE A 329 -15.79 -64.51 116.34
CA ILE A 329 -17.18 -64.08 116.55
C ILE A 329 -17.60 -64.38 118.00
N PHE A 330 -17.34 -65.58 118.50
CA PHE A 330 -17.72 -65.99 119.85
C PHE A 330 -16.98 -65.21 120.93
N THR A 331 -15.69 -64.97 120.75
CA THR A 331 -14.89 -64.16 121.67
C THR A 331 -15.43 -62.73 121.75
N ALA A 332 -15.77 -62.13 120.61
CA ALA A 332 -16.39 -60.80 120.57
C ALA A 332 -17.72 -60.76 121.33
N VAL A 333 -18.53 -61.82 121.24
CA VAL A 333 -19.80 -61.97 121.98
C VAL A 333 -19.55 -62.09 123.49
N GLU A 334 -18.61 -62.93 123.91
CA GLU A 334 -18.30 -63.15 125.34
C GLU A 334 -17.75 -61.91 126.04
N GLU A 335 -16.83 -61.20 125.40
CA GLU A 335 -16.29 -59.96 125.94
C GLU A 335 -17.36 -58.90 126.13
N GLU A 336 -18.25 -58.78 125.15
CA GLU A 336 -19.35 -57.83 125.22
C GLU A 336 -20.33 -58.19 126.35
N ILE A 337 -20.49 -59.48 126.66
CA ILE A 337 -21.25 -59.93 127.84
C ILE A 337 -20.53 -59.56 129.14
N LYS A 338 -19.21 -59.81 129.24
CA LYS A 338 -18.38 -59.55 130.43
C LYS A 338 -18.32 -58.07 130.82
N LEU A 339 -18.38 -57.17 129.83
CA LEU A 339 -18.34 -55.72 130.06
C LEU A 339 -19.63 -55.15 130.67
N ASN A 340 -20.72 -55.92 130.65
CA ASN A 340 -21.99 -55.56 131.26
C ASN A 340 -22.13 -56.25 132.63
N SER A 341 -22.86 -55.63 133.57
CA SER A 341 -23.12 -56.23 134.90
C SER A 341 -24.61 -56.18 135.27
N GLY A 342 -25.02 -57.03 136.22
CA GLY A 342 -26.42 -57.15 136.64
C GLY A 342 -27.31 -57.87 135.61
N PHE A 343 -28.57 -57.43 135.51
CA PHE A 343 -29.61 -58.12 134.72
C PHE A 343 -29.27 -58.23 133.22
N LYS A 344 -28.59 -57.23 132.63
CA LYS A 344 -28.19 -57.25 131.20
C LYS A 344 -27.17 -58.35 130.89
N ALA A 345 -26.15 -58.49 131.72
CA ALA A 345 -25.13 -59.52 131.57
C ALA A 345 -25.72 -60.93 131.71
N MET A 346 -26.58 -61.12 132.71
CA MET A 346 -27.33 -62.38 132.89
C MET A 346 -28.20 -62.70 131.67
N SER A 347 -28.93 -61.72 131.13
CA SER A 347 -29.77 -61.92 129.96
C SER A 347 -28.98 -62.27 128.69
N ARG A 348 -27.93 -61.51 128.39
CA ARG A 348 -27.11 -61.73 127.20
C ARG A 348 -26.35 -63.06 127.28
N SER A 349 -25.82 -63.40 128.46
CA SER A 349 -25.19 -64.70 128.73
C SER A 349 -26.18 -65.86 128.59
N ALA A 350 -27.42 -65.72 129.08
CA ALA A 350 -28.44 -66.76 128.90
C ALA A 350 -28.76 -67.01 127.43
N ILE A 351 -28.87 -65.96 126.61
CA ILE A 351 -29.13 -66.07 125.16
C ILE A 351 -27.93 -66.69 124.43
N TYR A 352 -26.72 -66.22 124.73
CA TYR A 352 -25.49 -66.73 124.15
C TYR A 352 -25.25 -68.22 124.48
N ASN A 353 -25.36 -68.60 125.75
CA ASN A 353 -25.23 -69.99 126.18
C ASN A 353 -26.31 -70.85 125.52
N LYS A 354 -27.53 -70.33 125.34
CA LYS A 354 -28.60 -71.06 124.64
C LYS A 354 -28.33 -71.23 123.15
N TYR A 355 -27.72 -70.24 122.50
CA TYR A 355 -27.28 -70.35 121.10
C TYR A 355 -26.19 -71.41 120.96
N GLN A 356 -25.18 -71.41 121.84
CA GLN A 356 -24.12 -72.44 121.86
C GLN A 356 -24.68 -73.85 122.14
N GLU A 357 -25.60 -74.00 123.10
CA GLU A 357 -26.22 -75.30 123.44
C GLU A 357 -27.06 -75.92 122.30
N ASN A 358 -27.54 -75.11 121.36
CA ASN A 358 -28.41 -75.55 120.26
C ASN A 358 -27.80 -75.20 118.90
N MET A 359 -26.47 -75.07 118.82
CA MET A 359 -25.76 -74.63 117.62
C MET A 359 -25.98 -75.59 116.43
N ASP A 360 -26.16 -76.90 116.69
CA ASP A 360 -26.52 -77.89 115.68
C ASP A 360 -27.89 -77.61 115.01
N GLU A 361 -28.82 -76.98 115.74
CA GLU A 361 -30.18 -76.64 115.25
C GLU A 361 -30.23 -75.22 114.64
N TYR A 362 -29.38 -74.30 115.12
CA TYR A 362 -29.36 -72.89 114.70
C TYR A 362 -28.35 -72.57 113.58
N GLY A 363 -27.38 -73.45 113.34
CA GLY A 363 -26.29 -73.27 112.37
C GLY A 363 -25.13 -72.45 112.94
N SER A 364 -23.90 -72.76 112.49
CA SER A 364 -22.70 -72.03 112.89
C SER A 364 -22.60 -70.65 112.20
N PRO A 365 -21.92 -69.66 112.80
CA PRO A 365 -21.77 -68.33 112.21
C PRO A 365 -21.18 -68.35 110.79
N THR A 366 -20.18 -69.19 110.53
CA THR A 366 -19.51 -69.33 109.22
C THR A 366 -20.42 -69.95 108.18
N GLU A 367 -21.18 -70.99 108.53
CA GLU A 367 -22.13 -71.63 107.63
C GLU A 367 -23.29 -70.68 107.28
N LEU A 368 -23.69 -69.81 108.22
CA LEU A 368 -24.64 -68.72 107.94
C LEU A 368 -24.06 -67.69 106.95
N ILE A 369 -22.78 -67.32 107.08
CA ILE A 369 -22.09 -66.43 106.12
C ILE A 369 -21.96 -67.08 104.75
N ILE A 370 -21.57 -68.37 104.67
CA ILE A 370 -21.45 -69.12 103.41
C ILE A 370 -22.80 -69.23 102.71
N ASN A 371 -23.88 -69.54 103.45
CA ASN A 371 -25.22 -69.60 102.89
C ASN A 371 -25.72 -68.22 102.42
N TYR A 372 -25.34 -67.15 103.11
CA TYR A 372 -25.60 -65.79 102.65
C TYR A 372 -24.90 -65.50 101.33
N ILE A 373 -23.60 -65.76 101.22
CA ILE A 373 -22.81 -65.58 99.98
C ILE A 373 -23.38 -66.45 98.85
N ASN A 374 -23.82 -67.66 99.18
CA ASN A 374 -24.45 -68.56 98.22
C ASN A 374 -25.76 -68.01 97.67
N ASN A 375 -26.62 -67.43 98.49
CA ASN A 375 -27.93 -66.91 98.06
C ASN A 375 -27.86 -65.50 97.46
N SER A 376 -26.88 -64.68 97.87
CA SER A 376 -26.75 -63.28 97.44
C SER A 376 -25.97 -63.10 96.13
N ILE A 377 -24.98 -63.96 95.84
CA ILE A 377 -24.11 -63.80 94.66
C ILE A 377 -24.64 -64.55 93.41
N SER A 378 -25.62 -65.45 93.53
CA SER A 378 -26.07 -66.28 92.36
C SER A 378 -27.48 -66.02 91.82
N LYS A 379 -28.14 -64.91 92.15
CA LYS A 379 -29.48 -64.60 91.59
C LYS A 379 -29.68 -63.21 91.01
N ASP A 380 -28.67 -62.33 91.05
CA ASP A 380 -28.86 -60.94 90.67
C ASP A 380 -27.80 -60.48 89.66
N ASN A 381 -28.21 -60.30 88.40
CA ASN A 381 -27.41 -59.67 87.33
C ASN A 381 -27.04 -58.20 87.65
N SER A 382 -27.44 -57.68 88.82
CA SER A 382 -27.17 -56.33 89.26
C SER A 382 -25.70 -56.09 89.61
N LEU A 383 -24.91 -57.12 89.93
CA LEU A 383 -23.51 -56.91 90.33
C LEU A 383 -22.58 -56.62 89.16
N SER A 384 -22.64 -57.42 88.08
CA SER A 384 -21.88 -57.13 86.85
C SER A 384 -22.31 -55.79 86.25
N GLU A 385 -23.59 -55.45 86.28
CA GLU A 385 -24.09 -54.13 85.86
C GLU A 385 -23.54 -52.98 86.72
N LYS A 386 -23.45 -53.15 88.05
CA LYS A 386 -22.84 -52.15 88.94
C LYS A 386 -21.36 -51.99 88.65
N LEU A 387 -20.62 -53.08 88.46
CA LEU A 387 -19.19 -53.04 88.14
C LEU A 387 -18.93 -52.39 86.78
N ILE A 388 -19.75 -52.68 85.77
CA ILE A 388 -19.67 -52.02 84.46
C ILE A 388 -19.89 -50.51 84.60
N ARG A 389 -20.87 -50.07 85.40
CA ARG A 389 -21.11 -48.64 85.65
C ARG A 389 -19.92 -47.97 86.33
N GLU A 390 -19.28 -48.63 87.29
CA GLU A 390 -18.07 -48.12 87.94
C GLU A 390 -16.89 -48.03 86.97
N ILE A 391 -16.68 -49.04 86.12
CA ILE A 391 -15.63 -49.04 85.09
C ILE A 391 -15.88 -47.90 84.08
N LYS A 392 -17.11 -47.77 83.58
CA LYS A 392 -17.52 -46.74 82.61
C LYS A 392 -17.21 -45.32 83.07
N ASN A 393 -17.34 -45.05 84.37
CA ASN A 393 -17.14 -43.72 84.95
C ASN A 393 -15.66 -43.36 85.21
N LYS A 394 -14.71 -44.26 84.98
CA LYS A 394 -13.28 -43.96 85.16
C LYS A 394 -12.78 -43.08 84.03
N LYS A 395 -11.89 -42.13 84.36
CA LYS A 395 -11.23 -41.28 83.36
C LYS A 395 -10.18 -42.08 82.60
N LEU A 396 -10.15 -41.92 81.28
CA LEU A 396 -9.19 -42.61 80.42
C LEU A 396 -7.73 -42.23 80.74
N SER A 397 -7.51 -41.01 81.22
CA SER A 397 -6.19 -40.51 81.66
C SER A 397 -5.56 -41.36 82.78
N GLN A 398 -6.36 -42.08 83.57
CA GLN A 398 -5.85 -43.00 84.61
C GLN A 398 -5.12 -44.22 84.03
N PHE A 399 -5.30 -44.49 82.73
CA PHE A 399 -4.72 -45.64 82.03
C PHE A 399 -3.61 -45.23 81.03
N SER A 400 -3.22 -43.95 80.96
CA SER A 400 -2.24 -43.45 79.98
C SER A 400 -0.83 -44.04 80.17
N SER A 401 -0.49 -44.45 81.39
CA SER A 401 0.79 -45.09 81.75
C SER A 401 0.99 -46.43 81.04
N PHE A 402 -0.08 -47.10 80.61
CA PHE A 402 -0.04 -48.41 79.94
C PHE A 402 0.14 -48.33 78.43
N ILE A 403 0.07 -47.12 77.85
CA ILE A 403 0.37 -46.89 76.43
C ILE A 403 1.89 -47.00 76.23
N LYS A 404 2.37 -48.22 75.97
CA LYS A 404 3.79 -48.50 75.65
C LYS A 404 4.07 -48.11 74.20
N VAL A 405 4.50 -46.86 73.99
CA VAL A 405 4.77 -46.24 72.68
C VAL A 405 5.46 -47.21 71.71
N ASN A 406 6.62 -47.76 72.09
CA ASN A 406 7.40 -48.64 71.21
C ASN A 406 6.67 -49.93 70.79
N SER A 407 5.92 -50.56 71.70
CA SER A 407 5.18 -51.81 71.41
C SER A 407 4.02 -51.57 70.45
N ILE A 408 3.32 -50.45 70.63
CA ILE A 408 2.20 -50.06 69.76
C ILE A 408 2.73 -49.64 68.39
N THR A 409 3.81 -48.89 68.34
CA THR A 409 4.45 -48.46 67.09
C THR A 409 4.86 -49.64 66.21
N GLU A 410 5.48 -50.69 66.79
CA GLU A 410 5.87 -51.89 66.03
C GLU A 410 4.66 -52.65 65.46
N LYS A 411 3.56 -52.72 66.22
CA LYS A 411 2.31 -53.34 65.74
C LYS A 411 1.68 -52.54 64.60
N ILE A 412 1.65 -51.20 64.70
CA ILE A 412 1.12 -50.30 63.65
C ILE A 412 1.97 -50.37 62.39
N GLU A 413 3.30 -50.40 62.52
CA GLU A 413 4.23 -50.50 61.39
C GLU A 413 4.05 -51.80 60.62
N ASN A 414 3.98 -52.94 61.32
CA ASN A 414 3.70 -54.23 60.69
C ASN A 414 2.35 -54.25 59.99
N TYR A 415 1.31 -53.69 60.62
CA TYR A 415 -0.02 -53.64 60.01
C TYR A 415 -0.06 -52.75 58.77
N PHE A 416 0.54 -51.56 58.81
CA PHE A 416 0.58 -50.65 57.68
C PHE A 416 1.33 -51.27 56.49
N PHE A 417 2.42 -51.98 56.76
CA PHE A 417 3.17 -52.72 55.75
C PHE A 417 2.32 -53.83 55.11
N SER A 418 1.67 -54.67 55.92
CA SER A 418 0.75 -55.72 55.43
C SER A 418 -0.42 -55.13 54.63
N PHE A 419 -0.99 -54.02 55.08
CA PHE A 419 -2.10 -53.34 54.39
C PHE A 419 -1.70 -52.87 52.99
N LEU A 420 -0.52 -52.24 52.85
CA LEU A 420 -0.02 -51.81 51.55
C LEU A 420 0.25 -53.00 50.63
N GLN A 421 0.84 -54.09 51.14
CA GLN A 421 1.10 -55.29 50.34
C GLN A 421 -0.19 -55.97 49.86
N GLU A 422 -1.19 -56.09 50.72
CA GLU A 422 -2.44 -56.80 50.41
C GLU A 422 -3.39 -56.01 49.50
N ASN A 423 -3.26 -54.67 49.46
CA ASN A 423 -4.24 -53.80 48.82
C ASN A 423 -3.68 -52.89 47.70
N ASN A 424 -2.37 -52.96 47.39
CA ASN A 424 -1.71 -52.04 46.45
C ASN A 424 -2.41 -51.93 45.07
N THR A 425 -2.91 -53.05 44.55
CA THR A 425 -3.55 -53.10 43.23
C THR A 425 -5.07 -52.92 43.27
N LYS A 426 -5.68 -52.90 44.47
CA LYS A 426 -7.12 -52.76 44.66
C LYS A 426 -7.51 -51.29 44.52
N SER A 427 -8.70 -51.08 43.96
CA SER A 427 -9.35 -49.78 43.90
C SER A 427 -9.93 -49.38 45.26
N LEU A 428 -10.16 -48.08 45.48
CA LEU A 428 -10.76 -47.60 46.73
C LEU A 428 -12.18 -48.18 46.95
N GLU A 429 -12.94 -48.46 45.89
CA GLU A 429 -14.24 -49.15 45.99
C GLU A 429 -14.13 -50.60 46.45
N GLU A 430 -13.00 -51.27 46.22
CA GLU A 430 -12.76 -52.64 46.70
C GLU A 430 -12.24 -52.69 48.15
N ILE A 431 -11.80 -51.54 48.68
CA ILE A 431 -11.22 -51.41 50.03
C ILE A 431 -12.26 -50.85 51.03
N PHE A 432 -13.09 -49.90 50.61
CA PHE A 432 -14.15 -49.29 51.43
C PHE A 432 -15.53 -49.88 51.11
N SER A 433 -16.47 -49.86 52.06
CA SER A 433 -17.82 -50.41 51.87
C SER A 433 -18.65 -49.61 50.85
N GLN A 434 -19.64 -50.26 50.21
CA GLN A 434 -20.58 -49.55 49.31
C GLN A 434 -21.35 -48.45 50.04
N ASP A 435 -21.72 -48.68 51.30
CA ASP A 435 -22.41 -47.71 52.17
C ASP A 435 -21.62 -46.40 52.37
N PHE A 436 -20.28 -46.45 52.34
CA PHE A 436 -19.43 -45.27 52.43
C PHE A 436 -19.61 -44.33 51.24
N PHE A 437 -19.66 -44.87 50.02
CA PHE A 437 -19.78 -44.08 48.80
C PHE A 437 -21.22 -43.66 48.48
N GLU A 438 -22.23 -44.30 49.07
CA GLU A 438 -23.65 -43.95 48.91
C GLU A 438 -24.16 -42.95 49.97
N ASN A 439 -23.31 -42.57 50.93
CA ASN A 439 -23.68 -41.65 51.99
C ASN A 439 -23.85 -40.20 51.48
N GLN A 440 -25.04 -39.61 51.70
CA GLN A 440 -25.33 -38.21 51.33
C GLN A 440 -24.38 -37.19 51.99
N ASN A 441 -23.76 -37.54 53.12
CA ASN A 441 -22.74 -36.70 53.73
C ASN A 441 -21.45 -36.64 52.90
N LEU A 442 -21.08 -37.68 52.15
CA LEU A 442 -19.90 -37.67 51.29
C LEU A 442 -20.06 -36.68 50.13
N GLU A 443 -21.22 -36.68 49.46
CA GLU A 443 -21.50 -35.75 48.34
C GLU A 443 -21.47 -34.28 48.80
N SER A 444 -22.07 -33.98 49.96
CA SER A 444 -22.09 -32.63 50.52
C SER A 444 -20.71 -32.15 51.02
N LYS A 445 -19.88 -33.05 51.55
CA LYS A 445 -18.50 -32.73 51.97
C LYS A 445 -17.57 -32.57 50.76
N LEU A 446 -17.70 -33.39 49.73
CA LEU A 446 -16.99 -33.22 48.46
C LEU A 446 -17.39 -31.93 47.76
N PHE A 447 -18.68 -31.57 47.77
CA PHE A 447 -19.16 -30.28 47.30
C PHE A 447 -18.48 -29.11 48.03
N ASN A 448 -18.37 -29.17 49.36
CA ASN A 448 -17.70 -28.12 50.14
C ASN A 448 -16.20 -28.04 49.83
N LEU A 449 -15.55 -29.19 49.62
CA LEU A 449 -14.13 -29.27 49.25
C LEU A 449 -13.90 -28.66 47.85
N LEU A 450 -14.74 -28.98 46.87
CA LEU A 450 -14.68 -28.41 45.52
C LEU A 450 -14.96 -26.91 45.53
N PHE A 451 -15.93 -26.46 46.31
CA PHE A 451 -16.21 -25.04 46.49
C PHE A 451 -14.98 -24.30 47.07
N THR A 452 -14.38 -24.86 48.12
CA THR A 452 -13.16 -24.28 48.73
C THR A 452 -11.98 -24.30 47.76
N PHE A 453 -11.87 -25.35 46.94
CA PHE A 453 -10.85 -25.45 45.90
C PHE A 453 -11.04 -24.38 44.82
N ILE A 454 -12.25 -24.20 44.30
CA ILE A 454 -12.57 -23.16 43.29
C ILE A 454 -12.32 -21.77 43.87
N GLN A 455 -12.73 -21.51 45.11
CA GLN A 455 -12.50 -20.25 45.80
C GLN A 455 -11.00 -19.92 45.92
N ASN A 456 -10.19 -20.92 46.30
CA ASN A 456 -8.74 -20.76 46.42
C ASN A 456 -8.05 -20.62 45.06
N THR A 457 -8.53 -21.33 44.04
CA THR A 457 -8.04 -21.25 42.65
C THR A 457 -8.21 -19.84 42.08
N LEU A 458 -9.35 -19.20 42.36
CA LEU A 458 -9.62 -17.80 41.97
C LEU A 458 -8.81 -16.77 42.78
N SER A 459 -8.18 -17.19 43.87
CA SER A 459 -7.35 -16.36 44.74
C SER A 459 -5.85 -16.53 44.48
N ASP A 460 -5.45 -17.55 43.71
CA ASP A 460 -4.06 -17.87 43.40
C ASP A 460 -3.60 -17.20 42.08
N PRO A 461 -2.56 -16.35 42.09
CA PRO A 461 -2.05 -15.68 40.89
C PRO A 461 -1.57 -16.62 39.76
N GLU A 462 -1.02 -17.79 40.06
CA GLU A 462 -0.54 -18.74 39.04
C GLU A 462 -1.70 -19.47 38.35
N LEU A 463 -2.72 -19.84 39.10
CA LEU A 463 -3.92 -20.49 38.54
C LEU A 463 -4.79 -19.50 37.77
N LEU A 464 -4.82 -18.24 38.21
CA LEU A 464 -5.40 -17.12 37.44
C LEU A 464 -4.74 -16.97 36.08
N LYS A 465 -3.42 -17.14 36.00
CA LYS A 465 -2.67 -17.07 34.75
C LYS A 465 -3.09 -18.18 33.77
N LEU A 466 -3.24 -19.43 34.25
CA LEU A 466 -3.73 -20.56 33.46
C LEU A 466 -5.15 -20.33 32.91
N PHE A 467 -6.03 -19.77 33.73
CA PHE A 467 -7.39 -19.42 33.31
C PHE A 467 -7.40 -18.33 32.22
N ILE A 468 -6.57 -17.30 32.39
CA ILE A 468 -6.39 -16.22 31.41
C ILE A 468 -5.80 -16.76 30.10
N GLU A 469 -4.82 -17.68 30.17
CA GLU A 469 -4.22 -18.33 28.99
C GLU A 469 -5.24 -19.16 28.21
N ASN A 470 -6.16 -19.85 28.89
CA ASN A 470 -7.24 -20.59 28.23
C ASN A 470 -8.22 -19.67 27.49
N ILE A 471 -8.62 -18.54 28.08
CA ILE A 471 -9.47 -17.55 27.40
C ILE A 471 -8.75 -16.98 26.18
N PHE A 472 -7.46 -16.66 26.32
CA PHE A 472 -6.64 -16.18 25.22
C PHE A 472 -6.41 -17.22 24.11
N GLY A 473 -6.59 -18.50 24.41
CA GLY A 473 -6.49 -19.61 23.47
C GLY A 473 -7.74 -19.87 22.64
N LEU A 474 -8.88 -19.21 22.95
CA LEU A 474 -10.12 -19.38 22.19
C LEU A 474 -10.01 -18.74 20.79
N PRO A 475 -10.53 -19.37 19.73
CA PRO A 475 -10.62 -18.76 18.42
C PRO A 475 -11.70 -17.67 18.40
N LEU A 476 -11.52 -16.63 17.58
CA LEU A 476 -12.39 -15.45 17.50
C LEU A 476 -13.87 -15.82 17.28
N GLU A 477 -14.16 -16.84 16.47
CA GLU A 477 -15.54 -17.27 16.16
C GLU A 477 -16.35 -17.75 17.37
N LYS A 478 -15.67 -18.17 18.45
CA LYS A 478 -16.34 -18.56 19.70
C LYS A 478 -16.87 -17.35 20.46
N VAL A 479 -16.28 -16.16 20.22
CA VAL A 479 -16.68 -14.89 20.84
C VAL A 479 -17.61 -14.10 19.94
N ILE A 480 -17.31 -14.04 18.64
CA ILE A 480 -18.11 -13.33 17.65
C ILE A 480 -18.54 -14.35 16.59
N LYS A 481 -19.81 -14.77 16.60
CA LYS A 481 -20.31 -15.68 15.56
C LYS A 481 -20.42 -14.97 14.21
N ALA A 482 -20.30 -15.73 13.13
CA ALA A 482 -20.38 -15.21 11.76
C ALA A 482 -21.71 -14.50 11.46
N GLU A 483 -22.82 -15.04 11.98
CA GLU A 483 -24.17 -14.47 11.84
C GLU A 483 -24.28 -13.10 12.51
N ASP A 484 -23.74 -12.97 13.74
CA ASP A 484 -23.70 -11.71 14.49
C ASP A 484 -22.80 -10.67 13.82
N PHE A 485 -21.67 -11.11 13.26
CA PHE A 485 -20.76 -10.22 12.53
C PHE A 485 -21.40 -9.73 11.24
N SER A 486 -22.10 -10.60 10.49
CA SER A 486 -22.76 -10.22 9.24
C SER A 486 -23.81 -9.12 9.43
N LEU A 487 -24.61 -9.19 10.50
CA LEU A 487 -25.60 -8.15 10.83
C LEU A 487 -24.94 -6.81 11.17
N LYS A 488 -23.74 -6.85 11.78
CA LYS A 488 -22.96 -5.65 12.11
C LYS A 488 -22.15 -5.12 10.95
N ALA A 489 -21.76 -5.97 10.00
CA ALA A 489 -21.05 -5.55 8.80
C ALA A 489 -21.87 -4.52 8.01
N ASP A 490 -23.20 -4.65 8.00
CA ASP A 490 -24.11 -3.65 7.42
C ASP A 490 -24.05 -2.29 8.15
N TYR A 491 -24.03 -2.31 9.48
CA TYR A 491 -23.88 -1.08 10.28
C TYR A 491 -22.50 -0.44 10.08
N LEU A 492 -21.44 -1.25 10.12
CA LEU A 492 -20.06 -0.80 9.91
C LEU A 492 -19.84 -0.26 8.50
N GLU A 493 -20.42 -0.90 7.48
CA GLU A 493 -20.40 -0.40 6.10
C GLU A 493 -21.00 1.00 6.02
N ASN A 494 -22.17 1.23 6.61
CA ASN A 494 -22.80 2.55 6.62
C ASN A 494 -21.93 3.60 7.35
N LEU A 495 -21.36 3.25 8.51
CA LEU A 495 -20.47 4.14 9.26
C LEU A 495 -19.21 4.48 8.45
N ILE A 496 -18.60 3.49 7.80
CA ILE A 496 -17.42 3.69 6.95
C ILE A 496 -17.79 4.56 5.74
N LEU A 497 -18.94 4.32 5.10
CA LEU A 497 -19.43 5.15 3.99
C LEU A 497 -19.69 6.60 4.40
N GLU A 498 -20.26 6.84 5.60
CA GLU A 498 -20.44 8.19 6.13
C GLU A 498 -19.10 8.88 6.43
N ASN A 499 -18.14 8.16 7.03
CA ASN A 499 -16.81 8.71 7.30
C ASN A 499 -16.03 8.98 6.00
N LEU A 500 -16.12 8.09 5.02
CA LEU A 500 -15.53 8.30 3.69
C LEU A 500 -16.12 9.55 3.04
N LYS A 501 -17.45 9.74 3.04
CA LYS A 501 -18.08 10.95 2.49
C LYS A 501 -17.55 12.26 3.09
N ASN A 502 -17.11 12.22 4.35
CA ASN A 502 -16.61 13.39 5.06
C ASN A 502 -15.06 13.48 5.09
N ASN A 503 -14.34 12.59 4.41
CA ASN A 503 -12.89 12.57 4.39
C ASN A 503 -12.31 13.45 3.26
N TYR A 504 -12.01 14.70 3.60
CA TYR A 504 -11.37 15.65 2.70
C TYR A 504 -9.90 15.32 2.39
N GLU A 505 -9.21 14.48 3.15
CA GLU A 505 -7.80 14.18 2.89
C GLU A 505 -7.58 13.33 1.64
N PHE A 506 -8.48 12.38 1.35
CA PHE A 506 -8.43 11.60 0.11
C PHE A 506 -8.64 12.52 -1.10
N ILE A 507 -9.64 13.40 -1.01
CA ILE A 507 -9.94 14.44 -2.01
C ILE A 507 -8.71 15.34 -2.23
N ASN A 508 -8.08 15.83 -1.15
CA ASN A 508 -6.88 16.67 -1.23
C ASN A 508 -5.66 15.94 -1.81
N SER A 509 -5.49 14.66 -1.49
CA SER A 509 -4.39 13.84 -2.02
C SER A 509 -4.58 13.56 -3.51
N LEU A 510 -5.82 13.26 -3.91
CA LEU A 510 -6.19 13.08 -5.32
C LEU A 510 -6.07 14.40 -6.09
N PHE A 511 -6.44 15.53 -5.48
CA PHE A 511 -6.24 16.88 -6.03
C PHE A 511 -4.77 17.13 -6.33
N LYS A 512 -3.91 16.95 -5.33
CA LYS A 512 -2.47 17.15 -5.47
C LYS A 512 -1.90 16.27 -6.58
N TYR A 513 -2.31 15.00 -6.61
CA TYR A 513 -1.82 14.05 -7.60
C TYR A 513 -2.27 14.40 -9.03
N ILE A 514 -3.55 14.72 -9.24
CA ILE A 514 -4.06 15.16 -10.54
C ILE A 514 -3.34 16.44 -10.97
N ASN A 515 -3.13 17.39 -10.05
CA ASN A 515 -2.42 18.63 -10.33
C ASN A 515 -0.98 18.42 -10.79
N GLU A 516 -0.24 17.55 -10.10
CA GLU A 516 1.18 17.28 -10.40
C GLU A 516 1.38 16.40 -11.64
N ASN A 517 0.40 15.56 -12.01
CA ASN A 517 0.61 14.51 -13.01
C ASN A 517 -0.27 14.59 -14.25
N ALA A 518 -1.35 15.38 -14.29
CA ALA A 518 -2.28 15.39 -15.42
C ALA A 518 -1.61 15.74 -16.76
N LEU A 519 -0.73 16.75 -16.79
CA LEU A 519 0.00 17.15 -18.00
C LEU A 519 1.07 16.12 -18.41
N ILE A 520 1.73 15.50 -17.43
CA ILE A 520 2.68 14.39 -17.66
C ILE A 520 1.94 13.19 -18.28
N TYR A 521 0.75 12.87 -17.76
CA TYR A 521 -0.08 11.80 -18.29
C TYR A 521 -0.64 12.11 -19.67
N LEU A 522 -1.01 13.37 -19.95
CA LEU A 522 -1.39 13.81 -21.28
C LEU A 522 -0.24 13.59 -22.28
N ASN A 523 0.98 13.99 -21.91
CA ASN A 523 2.16 13.75 -22.73
C ASN A 523 2.38 12.25 -23.01
N LYS A 524 2.36 11.43 -21.95
CA LYS A 524 2.49 9.97 -22.04
C LYS A 524 1.37 9.36 -22.89
N PHE A 525 0.14 9.87 -22.77
CA PHE A 525 -1.00 9.43 -23.57
C PHE A 525 -0.75 9.70 -25.05
N ILE A 526 -0.33 10.91 -25.44
CA ILE A 526 -0.04 11.25 -26.84
C ILE A 526 1.09 10.36 -27.38
N LYS A 527 2.15 10.17 -26.59
CA LYS A 527 3.28 9.30 -26.94
C LYS A 527 2.88 7.85 -27.16
N ASN A 528 2.02 7.30 -26.30
CA ASN A 528 1.58 5.91 -26.40
C ASN A 528 0.49 5.69 -27.46
N ASN A 529 -0.21 6.74 -27.90
CA ASN A 529 -1.33 6.65 -28.84
C ASN A 529 -1.03 7.38 -30.17
N THR A 530 0.25 7.54 -30.52
CA THR A 530 0.67 8.28 -31.72
C THR A 530 0.00 7.77 -32.99
N GLU A 531 -0.06 6.46 -33.22
CA GLU A 531 -0.71 5.89 -34.42
C GLU A 531 -2.22 6.20 -34.48
N ILE A 532 -2.92 6.09 -33.35
CA ILE A 532 -4.35 6.39 -33.26
C ILE A 532 -4.60 7.88 -33.53
N ILE A 533 -3.77 8.74 -32.94
CA ILE A 533 -3.85 10.19 -33.12
C ILE A 533 -3.54 10.57 -34.58
N SER A 534 -2.51 9.97 -35.20
CA SER A 534 -2.21 10.15 -36.62
C SER A 534 -3.40 9.78 -37.50
N GLY A 535 -4.03 8.62 -37.27
CA GLY A 535 -5.23 8.23 -38.02
C GLY A 535 -6.41 9.20 -37.84
N GLN A 536 -6.60 9.72 -36.62
CA GLN A 536 -7.63 10.73 -36.35
C GLN A 536 -7.33 12.08 -37.03
N LEU A 537 -6.07 12.52 -37.02
CA LEU A 537 -5.62 13.74 -37.69
C LEU A 537 -5.75 13.62 -39.21
N GLU A 538 -5.37 12.48 -39.79
CA GLU A 538 -5.50 12.22 -41.22
C GLU A 538 -6.97 12.29 -41.64
N ASN A 539 -7.88 11.59 -40.94
CA ASN A 539 -9.32 11.68 -41.19
C ASN A 539 -9.83 13.11 -41.06
N ARG A 540 -9.37 13.86 -40.05
CA ARG A 540 -9.79 15.25 -39.86
C ARG A 540 -9.29 16.16 -40.98
N PHE A 541 -8.07 15.96 -41.47
CA PHE A 541 -7.56 16.71 -42.61
C PHE A 541 -8.32 16.34 -43.89
N LEU A 542 -8.68 15.07 -44.08
CA LEU A 542 -9.53 14.65 -45.20
C LEU A 542 -10.92 15.28 -45.14
N ASP A 543 -11.55 15.39 -43.96
CA ASP A 543 -12.82 16.11 -43.79
C ASP A 543 -12.73 17.59 -44.20
N LEU A 544 -11.55 18.20 -44.04
CA LEU A 544 -11.28 19.59 -44.41
C LEU A 544 -11.00 19.77 -45.91
N GLU A 545 -10.76 18.70 -46.67
CA GLU A 545 -10.44 18.73 -48.10
C GLU A 545 -11.47 19.59 -48.86
N SER A 546 -12.76 19.28 -48.70
CA SER A 546 -13.87 20.00 -49.36
C SER A 546 -13.96 21.50 -49.03
N LYS A 547 -13.48 21.90 -47.84
CA LYS A 547 -13.44 23.31 -47.41
C LYS A 547 -12.23 24.04 -48.00
N ILE A 548 -11.14 23.32 -48.26
CA ILE A 548 -9.89 23.87 -48.80
C ILE A 548 -9.93 23.90 -50.33
N GLU A 549 -10.56 22.91 -50.97
CA GLU A 549 -10.75 22.83 -52.43
C GLU A 549 -11.26 24.13 -53.05
N ASN A 550 -12.20 24.79 -52.37
CA ASN A 550 -12.85 26.01 -52.86
C ASN A 550 -12.08 27.30 -52.54
N LYS A 551 -10.94 27.24 -51.84
CA LYS A 551 -10.09 28.41 -51.64
C LYS A 551 -9.40 28.79 -52.94
N GLU A 552 -9.12 30.06 -53.12
CA GLU A 552 -8.49 30.57 -54.34
C GLU A 552 -6.97 30.47 -54.24
N LEU A 553 -6.29 30.18 -55.35
CA LEU A 553 -4.83 30.05 -55.39
C LEU A 553 -4.12 31.32 -54.89
N ARG A 554 -4.72 32.50 -55.13
CA ARG A 554 -4.16 33.78 -54.65
C ARG A 554 -3.94 33.82 -53.14
N ASP A 555 -4.70 33.04 -52.36
CA ASP A 555 -4.56 33.01 -50.91
C ASP A 555 -3.21 32.44 -50.46
N LEU A 556 -2.56 31.61 -51.28
CA LEU A 556 -1.26 31.02 -50.96
C LEU A 556 -0.09 32.01 -51.06
N TYR A 557 -0.20 33.04 -51.91
CA TYR A 557 0.93 33.95 -52.18
C TYR A 557 0.62 35.44 -52.02
N LYS A 558 -0.61 35.85 -51.67
CA LYS A 558 -0.99 37.27 -51.53
C LYS A 558 -0.04 38.11 -50.67
N ASP A 559 0.57 37.49 -49.66
CA ASP A 559 1.52 38.15 -48.75
C ASP A 559 2.99 38.07 -49.21
N PHE A 560 3.34 37.26 -50.21
CA PHE A 560 4.72 37.17 -50.75
C PHE A 560 5.22 38.50 -51.32
N SER A 561 4.33 39.31 -51.90
CA SER A 561 4.67 40.62 -52.46
C SER A 561 5.10 41.66 -51.40
N LYS A 562 4.88 41.39 -50.10
CA LYS A 562 5.23 42.32 -49.01
C LYS A 562 6.70 42.21 -48.58
N ASP A 563 7.41 41.12 -48.92
CA ASP A 563 8.78 40.91 -48.48
C ASP A 563 9.83 41.40 -49.48
N LYS A 564 10.50 42.50 -49.12
CA LYS A 564 11.60 43.10 -49.89
C LYS A 564 12.77 42.14 -50.13
N LYS A 565 13.12 41.27 -49.18
CA LYS A 565 14.29 40.36 -49.28
C LYS A 565 14.06 39.26 -50.31
N ASN A 566 12.87 38.68 -50.34
CA ASN A 566 12.50 37.67 -51.33
C ASN A 566 12.35 38.24 -52.73
N ILE A 567 11.80 39.45 -52.86
CA ILE A 567 11.78 40.15 -54.16
C ILE A 567 13.22 40.35 -54.66
N LEU A 568 14.16 40.75 -53.80
CA LEU A 568 15.57 40.89 -54.17
C LEU A 568 16.19 39.55 -54.59
N LYS A 569 16.03 38.48 -53.80
CA LYS A 569 16.54 37.15 -54.13
C LYS A 569 15.97 36.64 -55.47
N LEU A 570 14.67 36.78 -55.67
CA LEU A 570 14.01 36.41 -56.92
C LEU A 570 14.48 37.27 -58.10
N THR A 571 14.80 38.55 -57.86
CA THR A 571 15.40 39.43 -58.88
C THR A 571 16.77 38.90 -59.30
N ASP A 572 17.64 38.54 -58.34
CA ASP A 572 18.98 38.02 -58.62
C ASP A 572 18.94 36.67 -59.36
N GLU A 573 18.02 35.79 -59.00
CA GLU A 573 17.81 34.49 -59.65
C GLU A 573 17.25 34.64 -61.07
N LEU A 574 16.33 35.60 -61.28
CA LEU A 574 15.86 35.95 -62.62
C LEU A 574 16.97 36.60 -63.47
N CYS A 575 17.87 37.39 -62.87
CA CYS A 575 19.07 37.87 -63.57
C CYS A 575 19.95 36.69 -64.01
N ALA A 576 20.16 35.70 -63.14
CA ALA A 576 20.94 34.51 -63.45
C ALA A 576 20.28 33.66 -64.55
N PHE A 577 18.96 33.49 -64.52
CA PHE A 577 18.20 32.85 -65.60
C PHE A 577 18.38 33.59 -66.92
N LEU A 578 18.14 34.92 -66.94
CA LEU A 578 18.30 35.73 -68.13
C LEU A 578 19.74 35.70 -68.67
N TYR A 579 20.74 35.66 -67.79
CA TYR A 579 22.15 35.54 -68.14
C TYR A 579 22.49 34.18 -68.77
N ASN A 580 22.01 33.09 -68.19
CA ASN A 580 22.34 31.72 -68.64
C ASN A 580 21.66 31.36 -69.97
N TYR A 581 20.47 31.90 -70.24
CA TYR A 581 19.70 31.63 -71.46
C TYR A 581 19.70 32.80 -72.46
N LEU A 582 20.53 33.82 -72.21
CA LEU A 582 20.63 35.00 -73.07
C LEU A 582 20.89 34.68 -74.54
N PRO A 583 21.84 33.77 -74.88
CA PRO A 583 22.11 33.43 -76.29
C PRO A 583 20.86 32.88 -76.96
N GLU A 584 20.17 31.94 -76.29
CA GLU A 584 18.98 31.30 -76.84
C GLU A 584 17.78 32.23 -76.95
N ILE A 585 17.66 33.25 -76.09
CA ILE A 585 16.55 34.21 -76.11
C ILE A 585 16.77 35.31 -77.16
N VAL A 586 18.03 35.74 -77.34
CA VAL A 586 18.37 36.97 -78.07
C VAL A 586 18.88 36.71 -79.49
N GLU A 587 19.51 35.57 -79.75
CA GLU A 587 20.03 35.20 -81.07
C GLU A 587 18.90 35.08 -82.10
N GLY A 588 19.05 35.76 -83.23
CA GLY A 588 18.07 35.98 -84.30
C GLY A 588 17.01 37.05 -83.98
N SER A 589 16.70 37.26 -82.70
CA SER A 589 15.64 38.17 -82.24
C SER A 589 16.02 39.65 -82.46
N ILE A 590 17.29 40.03 -82.24
CA ILE A 590 17.73 41.43 -82.38
C ILE A 590 17.69 41.88 -83.84
N ALA A 591 18.23 41.11 -84.78
CA ALA A 591 18.19 41.44 -86.20
C ALA A 591 16.75 41.39 -86.72
N GLN A 592 15.90 40.49 -86.21
CA GLN A 592 14.49 40.47 -86.56
C GLN A 592 13.77 41.74 -86.08
N THR A 593 13.97 42.16 -84.84
CA THR A 593 13.38 43.40 -84.30
C THR A 593 13.92 44.65 -85.00
N ALA A 594 15.22 44.71 -85.26
CA ALA A 594 15.83 45.80 -86.03
C ALA A 594 15.29 45.88 -87.46
N SER A 595 15.13 44.73 -88.13
CA SER A 595 14.55 44.64 -89.46
C SER A 595 13.06 45.02 -89.44
N ALA A 596 12.30 44.57 -88.45
CA ALA A 596 10.88 44.91 -88.29
C ALA A 596 10.68 46.42 -88.10
N ASN A 597 11.46 47.04 -87.21
CA ASN A 597 11.39 48.47 -86.93
C ASN A 597 11.74 49.32 -88.16
N LEU A 598 12.75 48.94 -88.93
CA LEU A 598 13.08 49.63 -90.18
C LEU A 598 12.05 49.36 -91.29
N ASN A 599 11.45 48.17 -91.32
CA ASN A 599 10.44 47.84 -92.32
C ASN A 599 9.12 48.60 -92.09
N GLN A 600 8.85 49.03 -90.86
CA GLN A 600 7.75 49.92 -90.53
C GLN A 600 7.94 51.34 -91.09
N LEU A 601 9.18 51.74 -91.42
CA LEU A 601 9.47 53.04 -92.01
C LEU A 601 9.16 53.04 -93.52
N SER A 602 8.53 54.13 -93.98
CA SER A 602 8.34 54.41 -95.41
C SER A 602 9.66 54.64 -96.14
N ASP A 603 9.67 54.53 -97.47
CA ASP A 603 10.88 54.77 -98.28
C ASP A 603 11.54 56.14 -98.01
N GLN A 604 10.73 57.17 -97.74
CA GLN A 604 11.22 58.51 -97.41
C GLN A 604 11.84 58.58 -96.02
N GLU A 605 11.27 57.85 -95.05
CA GLU A 605 11.78 57.78 -93.68
C GLU A 605 13.09 56.97 -93.62
N VAL A 606 13.17 55.84 -94.33
CA VAL A 606 14.42 55.07 -94.47
C VAL A 606 15.48 55.92 -95.16
N GLN A 607 15.15 56.61 -96.26
CA GLN A 607 16.07 57.52 -96.93
C GLN A 607 16.56 58.62 -95.98
N LYS A 608 15.67 59.23 -95.20
CA LYS A 608 16.00 60.30 -94.26
C LYS A 608 16.89 59.78 -93.13
N ALA A 609 16.58 58.62 -92.54
CA ALA A 609 17.36 58.01 -91.47
C ALA A 609 18.79 57.69 -91.94
N ILE A 610 18.93 57.15 -93.15
CA ILE A 610 20.22 56.86 -93.78
C ILE A 610 20.98 58.14 -94.17
N GLU A 611 20.29 59.18 -94.66
CA GLU A 611 20.89 60.50 -94.96
C GLU A 611 21.36 61.21 -93.68
N GLU A 612 20.62 61.12 -92.58
CA GLU A 612 20.98 61.71 -91.30
C GLU A 612 22.18 61.03 -90.64
N PHE A 613 22.28 59.70 -90.76
CA PHE A 613 23.40 58.91 -90.29
C PHE A 613 24.61 58.99 -91.25
N MET A 614 24.51 58.42 -92.46
CA MET A 614 25.63 58.35 -93.41
C MET A 614 25.96 59.70 -94.04
N GLY A 615 24.96 60.53 -94.35
CA GLY A 615 25.18 61.79 -95.07
C GLY A 615 26.01 62.80 -94.28
N LYS A 616 25.96 62.81 -92.95
CA LYS A 616 26.84 63.64 -92.11
C LYS A 616 28.27 63.12 -92.06
N GLU A 617 28.46 61.80 -92.03
CA GLU A 617 29.78 61.16 -91.94
C GLU A 617 30.54 61.17 -93.28
N LEU A 618 29.82 61.20 -94.41
CA LEU A 618 30.41 61.21 -95.76
C LEU A 618 30.63 62.62 -96.35
N LYS A 619 30.11 63.68 -95.74
CA LYS A 619 30.36 65.09 -96.16
C LYS A 619 31.84 65.45 -96.37
N PRO A 620 32.79 64.97 -95.53
CA PRO A 620 34.22 65.22 -95.70
C PRO A 620 34.79 64.84 -97.07
N ILE A 621 34.19 63.88 -97.79
CA ILE A 621 34.57 63.50 -99.16
C ILE A 621 34.49 64.71 -100.11
N THR A 622 33.51 65.59 -99.90
CA THR A 622 33.31 66.77 -100.74
C THR A 622 34.46 67.77 -100.58
N TYR A 623 34.93 67.98 -99.35
CA TYR A 623 36.07 68.86 -99.07
C TYR A 623 37.39 68.24 -99.54
N LEU A 624 37.57 66.93 -99.37
CA LEU A 624 38.70 66.18 -99.90
C LEU A 624 38.72 66.22 -101.44
N GLY A 625 37.55 66.11 -102.07
CA GLY A 625 37.37 66.26 -103.52
C GLY A 625 37.84 67.61 -104.03
N ALA A 626 37.51 68.69 -103.33
CA ALA A 626 37.98 70.03 -103.65
C ALA A 626 39.51 70.14 -103.56
N LEU A 627 40.09 69.61 -102.49
CA LEU A 627 41.54 69.63 -102.30
C LEU A 627 42.27 68.85 -103.39
N LEU A 628 41.82 67.62 -103.67
CA LEU A 628 42.39 66.75 -104.68
C LEU A 628 42.16 67.29 -106.09
N GLY A 629 41.00 67.90 -106.34
CA GLY A 629 40.68 68.59 -107.58
C GLY A 629 41.61 69.79 -107.84
N ALA A 630 41.89 70.60 -106.82
CA ALA A 630 42.89 71.67 -106.93
C ALA A 630 44.29 71.14 -107.22
N ALA A 631 44.70 70.07 -106.52
CA ALA A 631 45.99 69.43 -106.75
C ALA A 631 46.09 68.89 -108.18
N ALA A 632 45.05 68.21 -108.68
CA ALA A 632 45.00 67.74 -110.05
C ALA A 632 45.08 68.91 -111.04
N GLY A 633 44.29 69.97 -110.85
CA GLY A 633 44.33 71.16 -111.70
C GLY A 633 45.71 71.81 -111.76
N MET A 634 46.42 71.91 -110.63
CA MET A 634 47.81 72.38 -110.59
C MET A 634 48.75 71.45 -111.37
N ILE A 635 48.65 70.14 -111.17
CA ILE A 635 49.50 69.15 -111.85
C ILE A 635 49.26 69.19 -113.36
N PHE A 636 48.02 69.23 -113.82
CA PHE A 636 47.70 69.28 -115.25
C PHE A 636 48.23 70.54 -115.93
N ASN A 637 48.15 71.69 -115.26
CA ASN A 637 48.71 72.93 -115.78
C ASN A 637 50.26 72.87 -115.82
N LEU A 638 50.90 72.49 -114.72
CA LEU A 638 52.37 72.41 -114.61
C LEU A 638 53.02 71.41 -115.58
N THR A 639 52.33 70.32 -115.89
CA THR A 639 52.85 69.27 -116.78
C THR A 639 52.66 69.59 -118.27
N GLY A 640 51.91 70.66 -118.60
CA GLY A 640 51.65 71.05 -119.99
C GLY A 640 50.83 70.03 -120.79
N VAL A 641 50.29 69.00 -120.14
CA VAL A 641 49.53 67.91 -120.77
C VAL A 641 48.30 68.45 -121.50
N GLU A 642 47.66 69.48 -120.94
CA GLU A 642 46.50 70.14 -121.56
C GLU A 642 46.89 70.86 -122.87
N ALA A 643 48.05 71.52 -122.91
CA ALA A 643 48.55 72.19 -124.12
C ALA A 643 49.05 71.20 -125.19
N ALA A 644 49.64 70.08 -124.77
CA ALA A 644 50.13 69.04 -125.68
C ALA A 644 48.99 68.29 -126.40
N LEU A 645 47.84 68.13 -125.74
CA LEU A 645 46.66 67.50 -126.32
C LEU A 645 45.86 68.43 -127.25
N MET A 646 45.86 69.74 -126.98
CA MET A 646 45.12 70.74 -127.77
C MET A 646 45.86 71.27 -129.01
N ALA A 647 47.06 70.76 -129.30
CA ALA A 647 47.87 71.19 -130.43
C ALA A 647 47.70 70.35 -131.71
N ALA A 648 46.89 69.27 -131.70
CA ALA A 648 46.79 68.38 -132.85
C ALA A 648 45.51 67.51 -132.92
N SER A 649 44.30 68.10 -133.01
CA SER A 649 43.08 67.35 -133.39
C SER A 649 41.87 68.26 -133.70
N PRO A 650 40.80 67.76 -134.36
CA PRO A 650 39.56 68.51 -134.58
C PRO A 650 38.87 68.89 -133.26
N VAL A 651 38.26 70.08 -133.21
CA VAL A 651 37.60 70.66 -132.01
C VAL A 651 36.72 69.69 -131.21
N TRP A 652 35.99 68.78 -131.87
CA TRP A 652 35.14 67.79 -131.17
C TRP A 652 35.94 66.73 -130.39
N VAL A 653 37.14 66.37 -130.87
CA VAL A 653 38.07 65.45 -130.19
C VAL A 653 38.62 66.09 -128.93
N ASP A 654 38.82 67.40 -128.91
CA ASP A 654 39.27 68.14 -127.73
C ASP A 654 38.22 68.10 -126.61
N TYR A 655 36.93 68.19 -126.96
CA TYR A 655 35.83 68.02 -125.99
C TYR A 655 35.73 66.59 -125.44
N VAL A 656 35.84 65.57 -126.30
CA VAL A 656 35.74 64.15 -125.86
C VAL A 656 36.96 63.73 -125.06
N SER A 657 38.17 64.06 -125.51
CA SER A 657 39.41 63.77 -124.79
C SER A 657 39.42 64.46 -123.42
N SER A 658 38.94 65.69 -123.34
CA SER A 658 38.78 66.39 -122.06
C SER A 658 37.70 65.79 -121.19
N ALA A 659 36.56 65.35 -121.75
CA ALA A 659 35.55 64.63 -120.99
C ALA A 659 36.11 63.34 -120.36
N VAL A 660 36.90 62.57 -121.13
CA VAL A 660 37.52 61.32 -120.65
C VAL A 660 38.61 61.61 -119.63
N LEU A 661 39.45 62.62 -119.85
CA LEU A 661 40.53 62.99 -118.93
C LEU A 661 39.98 63.54 -117.62
N TYR A 662 39.13 64.57 -117.67
CA TYR A 662 38.50 65.14 -116.48
C TYR A 662 37.54 64.14 -115.81
N GLY A 663 36.93 63.23 -116.56
CA GLY A 663 36.16 62.10 -116.02
C GLY A 663 37.03 61.06 -115.30
N GLY A 664 38.18 60.68 -115.88
CA GLY A 664 39.13 59.75 -115.28
C GLY A 664 39.81 60.32 -114.04
N VAL A 665 40.13 61.62 -114.07
CA VAL A 665 40.62 62.36 -112.91
C VAL A 665 39.55 62.46 -111.85
N GLY A 666 38.31 62.78 -112.23
CA GLY A 666 37.15 62.77 -111.34
C GLY A 666 36.95 61.42 -110.66
N TRP A 667 37.03 60.31 -111.40
CA TRP A 667 37.00 58.95 -110.86
C TRP A 667 38.15 58.68 -109.87
N LEU A 668 39.40 58.97 -110.26
CA LEU A 668 40.58 58.74 -109.42
C LEU A 668 40.52 59.54 -108.12
N THR A 669 40.19 60.83 -108.22
CA THR A 669 40.02 61.73 -107.07
C THR A 669 38.90 61.29 -106.14
N ASN A 670 37.82 60.70 -106.66
CA ASN A 670 36.75 60.11 -105.83
C ASN A 670 37.19 58.82 -105.14
N VAL A 671 37.86 57.91 -105.86
CA VAL A 671 38.42 56.69 -105.27
C VAL A 671 39.37 57.03 -104.14
N LEU A 672 40.26 58.01 -104.35
CA LEU A 672 41.20 58.47 -103.34
C LEU A 672 40.50 59.19 -102.19
N ALA A 673 39.50 60.04 -102.45
CA ALA A 673 38.74 60.71 -101.41
C ALA A 673 38.00 59.73 -100.50
N ILE A 674 37.41 58.66 -101.06
CA ILE A 674 36.77 57.59 -100.28
C ILE A 674 37.80 56.79 -99.49
N TRP A 675 38.92 56.44 -100.11
CA TRP A 675 40.03 55.78 -99.41
C TRP A 675 40.54 56.63 -98.24
N MET A 676 40.64 57.96 -98.42
CA MET A 676 41.07 58.92 -97.40
C MET A 676 40.05 59.15 -96.26
N ILE A 677 38.82 58.63 -96.37
CA ILE A 677 37.87 58.63 -95.25
C ILE A 677 38.39 57.74 -94.13
N PHE A 678 38.90 56.55 -94.48
CA PHE A 678 39.33 55.55 -93.52
C PHE A 678 40.85 55.54 -93.35
N ASN A 679 41.59 55.77 -94.44
CA ASN A 679 43.05 55.65 -94.48
C ASN A 679 43.75 57.01 -94.60
N PRO A 680 45.00 57.16 -94.12
CA PRO A 680 45.71 56.22 -93.27
C PRO A 680 45.11 56.15 -91.86
N TYR A 681 45.11 54.99 -91.23
CA TYR A 681 44.52 54.80 -89.90
C TYR A 681 45.21 55.57 -88.77
N GLN A 682 46.46 56.00 -88.98
CA GLN A 682 47.28 56.72 -88.01
C GLN A 682 47.82 58.03 -88.58
N GLU A 683 48.22 58.93 -87.67
CA GLU A 683 48.89 60.18 -88.00
C GLU A 683 50.22 59.92 -88.71
N LYS A 684 50.44 60.57 -89.86
CA LYS A 684 51.71 60.51 -90.58
C LYS A 684 52.41 61.86 -90.50
N TYR A 685 53.74 61.83 -90.40
CA TYR A 685 54.59 63.02 -90.31
C TYR A 685 55.60 63.01 -91.46
N ILE A 686 55.84 64.18 -92.07
CA ILE A 686 56.98 64.40 -92.96
C ILE A 686 57.89 65.43 -92.28
N ALA A 687 59.10 64.99 -91.94
CA ALA A 687 59.98 65.71 -90.99
C ALA A 687 59.21 66.06 -89.70
N SER A 688 59.15 67.33 -89.31
CA SER A 688 58.44 67.81 -88.11
C SER A 688 56.99 68.24 -88.37
N PHE A 689 56.52 68.19 -89.61
CA PHE A 689 55.18 68.65 -89.97
C PHE A 689 54.20 67.47 -90.07
N LYS A 690 53.08 67.56 -89.34
CA LYS A 690 51.98 66.59 -89.44
C LYS A 690 51.34 66.69 -90.82
N MET A 691 51.22 65.56 -91.50
CA MET A 691 50.55 65.51 -92.80
C MET A 691 49.07 65.84 -92.61
N PRO A 692 48.55 66.85 -93.33
CA PRO A 692 47.13 67.19 -93.25
C PRO A 692 46.32 65.98 -93.72
N PHE A 693 45.15 65.77 -93.10
CA PHE A 693 44.26 64.63 -93.40
C PHE A 693 44.86 63.25 -93.07
N THR A 694 45.77 63.18 -92.09
CA THR A 694 46.20 61.93 -91.43
C THR A 694 45.97 62.03 -89.91
N PRO A 695 45.25 61.09 -89.26
CA PRO A 695 44.66 59.91 -89.86
C PRO A 695 43.43 60.28 -90.73
N GLY A 696 42.88 59.29 -91.43
CA GLY A 696 41.64 59.42 -92.20
C GLY A 696 40.50 59.99 -91.36
N VAL A 697 39.50 60.57 -92.02
CA VAL A 697 38.40 61.32 -91.39
C VAL A 697 37.64 60.51 -90.31
N VAL A 698 37.30 59.25 -90.58
CA VAL A 698 36.57 58.38 -89.65
C VAL A 698 37.47 57.94 -88.50
N ALA A 699 38.73 57.59 -88.79
CA ALA A 699 39.73 57.29 -87.77
C ALA A 699 39.97 58.47 -86.80
N LYS A 700 39.97 59.71 -87.33
CA LYS A 700 40.08 60.94 -86.54
C LYS A 700 38.83 61.25 -85.71
N ASN A 701 37.64 60.95 -86.24
CA ASN A 701 36.35 61.30 -85.62
C ASN A 701 35.60 60.08 -85.05
N ARG A 702 36.31 59.03 -84.64
CA ARG A 702 35.72 57.77 -84.12
C ARG A 702 34.64 57.99 -83.06
N ASN A 703 34.85 58.91 -82.12
CA ASN A 703 33.86 59.19 -81.08
C ASN A 703 32.54 59.73 -81.65
N ARG A 704 32.61 60.65 -82.61
CA ARG A 704 31.43 61.21 -83.29
C ARG A 704 30.68 60.15 -84.09
N PHE A 705 31.43 59.26 -84.75
CA PHE A 705 30.87 58.13 -85.48
C PHE A 705 30.16 57.16 -84.54
N ALA A 706 30.82 56.77 -83.45
CA ALA A 706 30.24 55.93 -82.41
C ALA A 706 28.93 56.51 -81.86
N ASP A 707 28.90 57.80 -81.54
CA ASP A 707 27.70 58.48 -81.02
C ASP A 707 26.56 58.51 -82.05
N SER A 708 26.89 58.67 -83.33
CA SER A 708 25.91 58.67 -84.43
C SER A 708 25.37 57.27 -84.67
N MET A 709 26.21 56.23 -84.59
CA MET A 709 25.79 54.83 -84.67
C MET A 709 24.90 54.45 -83.47
N GLY A 710 25.28 54.81 -82.25
CA GLY A 710 24.45 54.60 -81.07
C GLY A 710 23.09 55.30 -81.15
N SER A 711 23.08 56.55 -81.62
CA SER A 711 21.84 57.30 -81.81
C SER A 711 20.95 56.68 -82.89
N PHE A 712 21.52 56.09 -83.94
CA PHE A 712 20.77 55.42 -84.99
C PHE A 712 20.20 54.07 -84.52
N VAL A 713 21.00 53.30 -83.76
CA VAL A 713 20.55 52.04 -83.17
C VAL A 713 19.39 52.25 -82.21
N GLU A 714 19.51 53.17 -81.27
CA GLU A 714 18.46 53.46 -80.28
C GLU A 714 17.16 54.01 -80.92
N LYS A 715 17.28 54.93 -81.88
CA LYS A 715 16.11 55.63 -82.44
C LYS A 715 15.40 54.86 -83.54
N GLU A 716 16.13 54.13 -84.37
CA GLU A 716 15.58 53.54 -85.60
C GLU A 716 15.61 52.01 -85.62
N LEU A 717 16.55 51.36 -84.92
CA LEU A 717 16.73 49.90 -84.97
C LEU A 717 16.11 49.20 -83.76
N LEU A 718 16.43 49.59 -82.53
CA LEU A 718 15.96 48.94 -81.31
C LEU A 718 15.28 49.98 -80.41
N LYS A 719 14.07 50.36 -80.81
CA LYS A 719 13.23 51.29 -80.03
C LYS A 719 12.78 50.62 -78.74
N ALA A 720 12.70 51.40 -77.65
CA ALA A 720 12.29 50.89 -76.34
C ALA A 720 10.91 50.21 -76.35
N ASN A 721 9.98 50.67 -77.20
CA ASN A 721 8.64 50.08 -77.35
C ASN A 721 8.60 48.77 -78.15
N SER A 722 9.65 48.43 -78.91
CA SER A 722 9.73 47.18 -79.68
C SER A 722 10.14 45.97 -78.82
N ALA A 723 10.60 46.23 -77.59
CA ALA A 723 10.98 45.21 -76.61
C ALA A 723 9.79 44.32 -76.20
N ALA A 724 8.61 44.92 -76.06
CA ALA A 724 7.36 44.22 -75.78
C ALA A 724 7.04 43.17 -76.86
N GLU A 725 7.18 43.55 -78.13
CA GLU A 725 6.94 42.68 -79.28
C GLU A 725 7.96 41.54 -79.36
N LEU A 726 9.24 41.81 -79.04
CA LEU A 726 10.28 40.78 -78.96
C LEU A 726 9.95 39.71 -77.89
N LEU A 727 9.58 40.16 -76.69
CA LEU A 727 9.21 39.28 -75.58
C LEU A 727 7.95 38.46 -75.90
N GLU A 728 6.95 39.08 -76.52
CA GLU A 728 5.70 38.40 -76.91
C GLU A 728 5.95 37.35 -78.01
N ASN A 729 6.69 37.71 -79.07
CA ASN A 729 7.03 36.77 -80.15
C ASN A 729 7.87 35.58 -79.68
N ASN A 730 8.63 35.75 -78.58
CA ASN A 730 9.44 34.69 -77.98
C ASN A 730 8.80 34.07 -76.73
N ARG A 731 7.54 34.40 -76.39
CA ARG A 731 6.86 33.95 -75.16
C ARG A 731 6.99 32.44 -74.96
N ALA A 732 6.59 31.65 -75.96
CA ALA A 732 6.64 30.18 -75.89
C ALA A 732 8.05 29.67 -75.62
N LYS A 733 9.05 30.22 -76.34
CA LYS A 733 10.46 29.85 -76.18
C LYS A 733 10.98 30.18 -74.77
N ILE A 734 10.62 31.35 -74.23
CA ILE A 734 10.99 31.78 -72.87
C ILE A 734 10.33 30.87 -71.82
N THR A 735 9.04 30.55 -71.99
CA THR A 735 8.32 29.64 -71.10
C THR A 735 8.93 28.24 -71.10
N ASP A 736 9.17 27.65 -72.28
CA ASP A 736 9.74 26.31 -72.40
C ASP A 736 11.14 26.22 -71.76
N LYS A 737 11.97 27.23 -71.98
CA LYS A 737 13.32 27.30 -71.38
C LYS A 737 13.28 27.56 -69.88
N GLY A 738 12.35 28.38 -69.42
CA GLY A 738 12.05 28.55 -68.00
C GLY A 738 11.68 27.21 -67.37
N LEU A 739 10.68 26.52 -67.91
CA LEU A 739 10.25 25.21 -67.41
C LEU A 739 11.40 24.20 -67.41
N GLN A 740 12.23 24.18 -68.46
CA GLN A 740 13.43 23.32 -68.54
C GLN A 740 14.42 23.64 -67.41
N TYR A 741 14.77 24.92 -67.19
CA TYR A 741 15.71 25.34 -66.16
C TYR A 741 15.30 24.86 -64.76
N PHE A 742 14.04 25.09 -64.38
CA PHE A 742 13.56 24.67 -63.06
C PHE A 742 13.43 23.14 -62.94
N LYS A 743 13.10 22.43 -64.03
CA LYS A 743 13.10 20.96 -64.07
C LYS A 743 14.50 20.38 -63.86
N GLU A 744 15.51 20.93 -64.54
CA GLU A 744 16.92 20.52 -64.40
C GLU A 744 17.45 20.73 -62.98
N GLN A 745 16.91 21.73 -62.27
CA GLN A 745 17.23 22.03 -60.88
C GLN A 745 16.30 21.32 -59.87
N ASP A 746 15.45 20.39 -60.31
CA ASP A 746 14.47 19.68 -59.47
C ASP A 746 13.64 20.62 -58.59
N TYR A 747 13.24 21.75 -59.17
CA TYR A 747 12.45 22.82 -58.53
C TYR A 747 13.07 23.39 -57.25
N ARG A 748 14.37 23.16 -56.98
CA ARG A 748 15.09 23.62 -55.77
C ARG A 748 14.89 25.10 -55.51
N LEU A 749 14.91 25.92 -56.56
CA LEU A 749 14.73 27.36 -56.45
C LEU A 749 13.35 27.70 -55.86
N LEU A 750 12.27 27.10 -56.36
CA LEU A 750 10.90 27.29 -55.87
C LEU A 750 10.80 26.98 -54.37
N PHE A 751 11.27 25.80 -53.97
CA PHE A 751 11.21 25.37 -52.56
C PHE A 751 12.20 26.13 -51.66
N SER A 752 13.33 26.62 -52.19
CA SER A 752 14.24 27.49 -51.43
C SER A 752 13.61 28.84 -51.09
N LEU A 753 12.72 29.37 -51.93
CA LEU A 753 11.99 30.61 -51.66
C LEU A 753 10.94 30.40 -50.57
N LEU A 754 10.25 29.25 -50.59
CA LEU A 754 9.34 28.84 -49.52
C LEU A 754 10.07 28.62 -48.19
N LYS A 755 11.25 27.97 -48.22
CA LYS A 755 12.03 27.68 -47.01
C LYS A 755 12.57 28.93 -46.31
N ASN A 756 12.90 30.02 -47.03
CA ASN A 756 13.28 31.29 -46.36
C ASN A 756 12.09 31.98 -45.67
N LYS A 757 10.89 31.40 -45.75
CA LYS A 757 9.64 31.84 -45.15
C LYS A 757 9.06 30.83 -44.18
N ASP A 758 9.82 29.80 -43.82
CA ASP A 758 9.43 28.87 -42.76
C ASP A 758 8.94 29.60 -41.50
N SER A 759 9.60 30.67 -41.08
CA SER A 759 9.17 31.53 -39.96
C SER A 759 7.84 32.23 -40.17
N LEU A 760 7.58 32.78 -41.35
CA LEU A 760 6.30 33.46 -41.65
C LEU A 760 5.16 32.45 -41.80
N ILE A 761 5.44 31.31 -42.44
CA ILE A 761 4.48 30.21 -42.58
C ILE A 761 4.18 29.63 -41.19
N ALA A 762 5.20 29.43 -40.36
CA ALA A 762 5.04 29.01 -38.97
C ALA A 762 4.22 30.02 -38.17
N GLU A 763 4.50 31.31 -38.26
CA GLU A 763 3.72 32.37 -37.62
C GLU A 763 2.24 32.34 -38.06
N GLN A 764 1.97 32.18 -39.36
CA GLN A 764 0.60 32.03 -39.85
C GLN A 764 -0.08 30.76 -39.34
N LEU A 765 0.63 29.63 -39.27
CA LEU A 765 0.11 28.38 -38.72
C LEU A 765 -0.15 28.45 -37.22
N ILE A 766 0.70 29.15 -36.48
CA ILE A 766 0.54 29.41 -35.04
C ILE A 766 -0.68 30.29 -34.84
N ASN A 767 -0.76 31.43 -35.53
CA ASN A 767 -1.92 32.33 -35.45
C ASN A 767 -3.22 31.61 -35.82
N PHE A 768 -3.21 30.83 -36.91
CA PHE A 768 -4.36 30.01 -37.30
C PHE A 768 -4.75 29.00 -36.22
N SER A 769 -3.77 28.34 -35.59
CA SER A 769 -3.99 27.37 -34.53
C SER A 769 -4.54 28.02 -33.27
N LEU A 770 -3.97 29.14 -32.84
CA LEU A 770 -4.46 29.95 -31.71
C LEU A 770 -5.90 30.42 -31.97
N GLU A 771 -6.24 30.83 -33.20
CA GLU A 771 -7.63 31.17 -33.57
C GLU A 771 -8.60 29.99 -33.53
N GLN A 772 -8.12 28.73 -33.62
CA GLN A 772 -8.98 27.55 -33.53
C GLN A 772 -9.27 27.12 -32.09
N ILE A 773 -8.37 27.38 -31.14
CA ILE A 773 -8.50 26.90 -29.75
C ILE A 773 -9.79 27.43 -29.09
N PRO A 774 -10.11 28.74 -29.12
CA PRO A 774 -11.37 29.25 -28.56
C PRO A 774 -12.63 28.72 -29.25
N LYS A 775 -12.53 28.27 -30.52
CA LYS A 775 -13.68 27.69 -31.26
C LYS A 775 -14.04 26.29 -30.78
N ALA A 776 -13.18 25.66 -29.98
CA ALA A 776 -13.46 24.37 -29.35
C ALA A 776 -14.44 24.48 -28.17
N LYS A 777 -14.74 25.70 -27.69
CA LYS A 777 -15.69 25.93 -26.59
C LYS A 777 -17.08 25.41 -26.93
N GLY A 778 -17.73 24.80 -25.92
CA GLY A 778 -19.07 24.23 -26.07
C GLY A 778 -19.16 23.02 -27.01
N ASN A 779 -18.04 22.45 -27.44
CA ASN A 779 -18.05 21.23 -28.25
C ASN A 779 -18.40 20.01 -27.38
N ALA A 780 -19.62 19.49 -27.56
CA ALA A 780 -20.13 18.35 -26.80
C ALA A 780 -19.32 17.06 -27.03
N ASP A 781 -18.79 16.84 -28.23
CA ASP A 781 -17.96 15.67 -28.54
C ASP A 781 -16.60 15.75 -27.83
N LEU A 782 -16.02 16.95 -27.75
CA LEU A 782 -14.80 17.21 -26.99
C LEU A 782 -15.04 16.97 -25.49
N GLN A 783 -16.16 17.47 -24.95
CA GLN A 783 -16.52 17.23 -23.56
C GLN A 783 -16.69 15.74 -23.25
N LYS A 784 -17.39 15.01 -24.12
CA LYS A 784 -17.53 13.56 -23.98
C LYS A 784 -16.19 12.86 -24.03
N TYR A 785 -15.32 13.24 -24.97
CA TYR A 785 -13.99 12.67 -25.11
C TYR A 785 -13.12 12.92 -23.87
N ILE A 786 -13.07 14.16 -23.36
CA ILE A 786 -12.33 14.50 -22.14
C ILE A 786 -12.87 13.71 -20.96
N ASN A 787 -14.19 13.64 -20.78
CA ASN A 787 -14.81 12.83 -19.71
C ASN A 787 -14.42 11.35 -19.81
N THR A 788 -14.49 10.73 -20.99
CA THR A 788 -14.07 9.33 -21.17
C THR A 788 -12.58 9.15 -20.87
N LYS A 789 -11.70 10.08 -21.27
CA LYS A 789 -10.27 9.98 -20.96
C LYS A 789 -9.97 10.18 -19.48
N LEU A 790 -10.61 11.16 -18.86
CA LEU A 790 -10.52 11.43 -17.43
C LEU A 790 -11.00 10.23 -16.61
N ALA A 791 -12.13 9.62 -16.98
CA ALA A 791 -12.63 8.38 -16.39
C ALA A 791 -11.58 7.26 -16.46
N ASN A 792 -11.01 7.00 -17.63
CA ASN A 792 -9.97 5.97 -17.80
C ASN A 792 -8.73 6.23 -16.93
N VAL A 793 -8.28 7.49 -16.82
CA VAL A 793 -7.14 7.85 -15.96
C VAL A 793 -7.49 7.56 -14.51
N LEU A 794 -8.62 8.07 -14.03
CA LEU A 794 -9.06 7.91 -12.66
C LEU A 794 -9.31 6.43 -12.27
N GLU A 795 -9.86 5.62 -13.19
CA GLU A 795 -9.98 4.17 -13.00
C GLU A 795 -8.64 3.48 -12.83
N ASN A 796 -7.65 3.82 -13.68
CA ASN A 796 -6.32 3.22 -13.61
C ASN A 796 -5.59 3.59 -12.33
N GLU A 797 -5.82 4.80 -11.81
CA GLU A 797 -5.30 5.22 -10.51
C GLU A 797 -5.94 4.47 -9.35
N ILE A 798 -7.25 4.16 -9.41
CA ILE A 798 -7.87 3.32 -8.37
C ILE A 798 -7.33 1.89 -8.43
N LYS A 799 -7.08 1.33 -9.62
CA LYS A 799 -6.62 -0.08 -9.80
C LYS A 799 -5.29 -0.38 -9.11
N ILE A 800 -4.44 0.63 -8.92
CA ILE A 800 -3.16 0.47 -8.24
C ILE A 800 -3.25 0.66 -6.72
N ILE A 801 -4.42 1.04 -6.18
CA ILE A 801 -4.60 1.26 -4.75
C ILE A 801 -4.67 -0.09 -4.03
N SER A 802 -3.68 -0.38 -3.19
CA SER A 802 -3.76 -1.46 -2.21
C SER A 802 -4.58 -1.04 -0.99
N LEU A 803 -5.50 -1.91 -0.56
CA LEU A 803 -6.30 -1.67 0.64
C LEU A 803 -5.42 -1.75 1.88
N GLU A 804 -4.48 -2.70 1.95
CA GLU A 804 -3.49 -2.82 3.02
C GLU A 804 -2.63 -1.55 3.15
N GLU A 805 -2.03 -1.08 2.06
CA GLU A 805 -1.13 0.08 2.06
C GLU A 805 -1.86 1.36 2.50
N LYS A 806 -3.03 1.64 1.92
CA LYS A 806 -3.81 2.83 2.28
C LYS A 806 -4.39 2.75 3.69
N SER A 807 -4.77 1.57 4.15
CA SER A 807 -5.19 1.37 5.53
C SER A 807 -4.04 1.67 6.51
N LEU A 808 -2.81 1.24 6.22
CA LEU A 808 -1.63 1.57 7.03
C LEU A 808 -1.29 3.06 7.00
N GLU A 809 -1.35 3.70 5.83
CA GLU A 809 -1.12 5.14 5.67
C GLU A 809 -2.09 5.94 6.53
N PHE A 810 -3.39 5.66 6.41
CA PHE A 810 -4.45 6.25 7.21
C PHE A 810 -4.26 6.01 8.71
N LEU A 811 -3.96 4.76 9.11
CA LEU A 811 -3.69 4.43 10.51
C LEU A 811 -2.38 5.07 11.01
N ASN A 812 -1.45 5.51 10.17
CA ASN A 812 -0.20 6.15 10.62
C ASN A 812 -0.33 7.66 10.86
N LYS A 813 -1.40 8.30 10.37
CA LYS A 813 -1.65 9.73 10.60
C LYS A 813 -2.00 9.99 12.07
N LYS A 814 -1.42 11.05 12.65
CA LYS A 814 -1.49 11.38 14.09
C LYS A 814 -2.79 12.08 14.51
N GLU A 815 -3.56 12.66 13.59
CA GLU A 815 -4.56 13.68 13.92
C GLU A 815 -6.03 13.33 13.64
N GLU A 816 -6.35 12.24 12.95
CA GLU A 816 -7.75 11.90 12.73
C GLU A 816 -8.34 11.24 13.98
N ASN A 817 -9.15 12.02 14.71
CA ASN A 817 -10.17 11.54 15.61
C ASN A 817 -11.16 10.71 14.79
N ILE A 818 -10.83 9.45 14.52
CA ILE A 818 -11.82 8.50 14.02
C ILE A 818 -12.77 8.28 15.17
N ASN A 819 -13.83 9.08 15.21
CA ASN A 819 -14.93 8.94 16.14
C ASN A 819 -15.76 7.76 15.66
N PHE A 820 -15.16 6.57 15.67
CA PHE A 820 -15.95 5.39 15.91
C PHE A 820 -16.66 5.72 17.22
N SER A 821 -17.97 5.73 17.23
CA SER A 821 -18.73 5.65 18.48
C SER A 821 -18.38 4.29 19.11
N THR A 822 -17.15 4.11 19.60
CA THR A 822 -16.59 2.88 20.17
C THR A 822 -17.38 2.42 21.37
N ALA A 823 -18.12 3.34 21.99
CA ALA A 823 -19.12 3.06 22.99
C ALA A 823 -20.19 2.07 22.49
N GLN A 824 -20.65 2.13 21.22
CA GLN A 824 -21.77 1.31 20.75
C GLN A 824 -21.31 -0.01 20.11
N ILE A 825 -20.25 0.02 19.28
CA ILE A 825 -19.68 -1.18 18.67
C ILE A 825 -19.05 -2.10 19.73
N GLY A 826 -18.31 -1.52 20.69
CA GLY A 826 -17.72 -2.27 21.81
C GLY A 826 -18.77 -2.87 22.75
N GLN A 827 -19.85 -2.13 23.04
CA GLN A 827 -20.94 -2.60 23.91
C GLN A 827 -21.75 -3.75 23.28
N ASP A 828 -21.96 -3.73 21.96
CA ASP A 828 -22.76 -4.77 21.29
C ASP A 828 -21.93 -6.00 20.91
N ILE A 829 -20.61 -5.87 20.70
CA ILE A 829 -19.69 -6.99 20.43
C ILE A 829 -19.33 -7.71 21.74
N PHE A 830 -19.03 -6.96 22.80
CA PHE A 830 -18.67 -7.48 24.12
C PHE A 830 -19.77 -7.17 25.15
N SER A 831 -21.01 -7.55 24.83
CA SER A 831 -22.08 -7.52 25.83
C SER A 831 -21.85 -8.64 26.85
N LEU A 832 -22.31 -8.42 28.09
CA LEU A 832 -22.30 -9.46 29.13
C LEU A 832 -22.94 -10.77 28.67
N GLU A 833 -23.95 -10.67 27.79
CA GLU A 833 -24.65 -11.81 27.20
C GLU A 833 -23.80 -12.59 26.17
N LYS A 834 -22.92 -11.89 25.43
CA LYS A 834 -22.03 -12.53 24.45
C LYS A 834 -20.79 -13.10 25.11
N VAL A 835 -20.23 -12.39 26.08
CA VAL A 835 -19.16 -12.90 26.94
C VAL A 835 -19.63 -14.13 27.71
N SER A 836 -20.84 -14.11 28.27
CA SER A 836 -21.42 -15.29 28.93
C SER A 836 -21.67 -16.44 27.96
N THR A 837 -22.05 -16.16 26.70
CA THR A 837 -22.22 -17.19 25.66
C THR A 837 -20.89 -17.82 25.27
N ALA A 838 -19.84 -17.01 25.11
CA ALA A 838 -18.51 -17.45 24.72
C ALA A 838 -17.80 -18.24 25.83
N LEU A 839 -18.04 -17.85 27.08
CA LEU A 839 -17.54 -18.53 28.28
C LEU A 839 -18.45 -19.69 28.74
N ALA A 840 -19.58 -19.91 28.08
CA ALA A 840 -20.44 -21.06 28.35
C ALA A 840 -19.97 -22.27 27.54
N GLY A 841 -19.93 -23.43 28.18
CA GLY A 841 -19.46 -24.66 27.56
C GLY A 841 -18.69 -25.55 28.53
N GLU A 842 -18.15 -26.64 27.99
CA GLU A 842 -17.40 -27.64 28.75
C GLU A 842 -15.93 -27.23 28.90
N TYR A 843 -15.46 -27.21 30.14
CA TYR A 843 -14.08 -26.96 30.51
C TYR A 843 -13.52 -28.21 31.18
N THR A 844 -12.22 -28.48 30.96
CA THR A 844 -11.50 -29.56 31.63
C THR A 844 -10.39 -28.98 32.48
N LEU A 845 -10.36 -29.33 33.78
CA LEU A 845 -9.26 -29.02 34.70
C LEU A 845 -8.58 -30.34 35.08
N SER A 846 -7.26 -30.45 34.99
CA SER A 846 -6.54 -31.66 35.42
C SER A 846 -5.78 -31.43 36.73
N LEU A 847 -5.85 -32.38 37.66
CA LEU A 847 -5.08 -32.42 38.91
C LEU A 847 -4.08 -33.56 38.85
N SER A 848 -2.79 -33.24 38.84
CA SER A 848 -1.71 -34.21 38.85
C SER A 848 -1.40 -34.74 40.25
N SER A 849 -0.67 -35.85 40.34
CA SER A 849 -0.24 -36.45 41.61
C SER A 849 0.65 -35.52 42.43
N HIS A 850 1.49 -34.72 41.77
CA HIS A 850 2.25 -33.63 42.38
C HIS A 850 1.33 -32.60 43.05
N ARG A 851 0.31 -32.11 42.34
CA ARG A 851 -0.62 -31.12 42.88
C ARG A 851 -1.50 -31.69 44.00
N PHE A 852 -1.92 -32.95 43.90
CA PHE A 852 -2.64 -33.63 44.99
C PHE A 852 -1.80 -33.70 46.28
N LYS A 853 -0.50 -33.98 46.14
CA LYS A 853 0.46 -33.97 47.25
C LYS A 853 0.63 -32.58 47.89
N GLU A 854 0.67 -31.51 47.09
CA GLU A 854 0.69 -30.13 47.60
C GLU A 854 -0.58 -29.80 48.41
N ILE A 855 -1.76 -30.16 47.90
CA ILE A 855 -3.05 -29.86 48.56
C ILE A 855 -3.18 -30.56 49.91
N ILE A 856 -2.72 -31.82 50.03
CA ILE A 856 -2.71 -32.55 51.31
C ILE A 856 -1.74 -31.89 52.30
N SER A 857 -0.62 -31.36 51.81
CA SER A 857 0.40 -30.70 52.63
C SER A 857 -0.05 -29.30 53.11
N ASP A 858 -0.90 -28.61 52.34
CA ASP A 858 -1.40 -27.25 52.63
C ASP A 858 -2.68 -27.24 53.51
N LYS A 859 -2.90 -28.29 54.33
CA LYS A 859 -3.89 -28.31 55.44
C LYS A 859 -5.37 -28.21 55.03
N LYS A 860 -5.67 -28.02 53.73
CA LYS A 860 -7.01 -27.77 53.17
C LYS A 860 -7.91 -29.01 53.14
N ILE A 861 -7.34 -30.21 53.27
CA ILE A 861 -8.10 -31.47 53.27
C ILE A 861 -8.62 -31.88 54.66
N PHE A 862 -8.21 -31.20 55.74
CA PHE A 862 -8.55 -31.60 57.12
C PHE A 862 -10.06 -31.72 57.40
N PRO A 863 -10.94 -30.83 56.88
CA PRO A 863 -12.39 -31.01 57.04
C PRO A 863 -12.94 -32.27 56.36
N PHE A 864 -12.26 -32.76 55.31
CA PHE A 864 -12.59 -34.01 54.62
C PHE A 864 -11.94 -35.22 55.29
N ALA A 865 -10.69 -35.11 55.75
CA ALA A 865 -10.00 -36.14 56.51
C ALA A 865 -10.79 -36.58 57.75
N LYS A 866 -11.45 -35.63 58.43
CA LYS A 866 -12.38 -35.87 59.53
C LYS A 866 -13.51 -36.86 59.24
N TYR A 867 -13.99 -36.91 58.00
CA TYR A 867 -15.03 -37.84 57.57
C TYR A 867 -14.44 -39.21 57.16
N LEU A 868 -13.18 -39.22 56.72
CA LEU A 868 -12.48 -40.44 56.31
C LEU A 868 -11.96 -41.24 57.50
N VAL A 869 -11.46 -40.60 58.55
CA VAL A 869 -10.80 -41.27 59.68
C VAL A 869 -11.68 -42.34 60.35
N PRO A 870 -12.98 -42.11 60.66
CA PRO A 870 -13.84 -43.15 61.21
C PRO A 870 -13.97 -44.38 60.29
N GLN A 871 -13.91 -44.16 58.97
CA GLN A 871 -14.08 -45.19 57.95
C GLN A 871 -12.79 -46.00 57.71
N LEU A 872 -11.63 -45.40 57.96
CA LEU A 872 -10.33 -46.08 57.95
C LEU A 872 -10.21 -47.12 59.07
N PHE A 873 -10.94 -46.93 60.17
CA PHE A 873 -11.06 -47.91 61.25
C PHE A 873 -12.21 -48.90 61.03
N GLY A 874 -12.88 -48.91 59.86
CA GLY A 874 -13.91 -49.89 59.51
C GLY A 874 -13.36 -51.23 59.00
N THR A 875 -12.04 -51.36 58.85
CA THR A 875 -11.35 -52.62 58.52
C THR A 875 -11.26 -53.51 59.76
N ASP A 876 -11.49 -54.83 59.67
CA ASP A 876 -11.52 -55.81 60.78
C ASP A 876 -10.20 -55.82 61.59
N LEU A 877 -10.06 -54.88 62.53
CA LEU A 877 -8.90 -54.62 63.37
C LEU A 877 -9.15 -55.23 64.75
N LYS A 878 -8.71 -56.48 64.92
CA LYS A 878 -8.78 -57.21 66.18
C LYS A 878 -7.46 -57.07 66.95
N LEU A 879 -7.56 -56.67 68.21
CA LEU A 879 -6.42 -56.56 69.13
C LEU A 879 -6.57 -57.58 70.26
N ASP A 880 -5.47 -58.23 70.63
CA ASP A 880 -5.41 -59.00 71.87
C ASP A 880 -4.99 -58.09 73.02
N LEU A 881 -5.89 -57.91 73.99
CA LEU A 881 -5.71 -57.07 75.17
C LEU A 881 -5.47 -57.90 76.45
N ASN A 882 -5.53 -59.24 76.40
CA ASN A 882 -5.39 -60.07 77.60
C ASN A 882 -4.04 -59.86 78.28
N ASP A 883 -2.95 -59.93 77.51
CA ASP A 883 -1.59 -59.74 78.04
C ASP A 883 -1.43 -58.39 78.76
N LEU A 884 -2.10 -57.35 78.26
CA LEU A 884 -2.00 -55.99 78.79
C LEU A 884 -2.75 -55.86 80.12
N ILE A 885 -3.96 -56.41 80.21
CA ILE A 885 -4.84 -56.32 81.38
C ILE A 885 -4.34 -57.22 82.52
N PHE A 886 -3.94 -58.45 82.23
CA PHE A 886 -3.47 -59.37 83.29
C PHE A 886 -2.09 -58.97 83.84
N SER A 887 -1.20 -58.45 82.99
CA SER A 887 0.06 -57.86 83.47
C SER A 887 -0.20 -56.73 84.47
N TYR A 888 -1.21 -55.88 84.22
CA TYR A 888 -1.59 -54.80 85.13
C TYR A 888 -2.10 -55.32 86.47
N LEU A 889 -3.02 -56.31 86.47
CA LEU A 889 -3.57 -56.87 87.69
C LEU A 889 -2.49 -57.58 88.54
N GLN A 890 -1.51 -58.22 87.90
CA GLN A 890 -0.37 -58.86 88.57
C GLN A 890 0.60 -57.83 89.17
N GLU A 891 0.95 -56.78 88.42
CA GLU A 891 1.85 -55.71 88.89
C GLU A 891 1.27 -54.93 90.08
N ASN A 892 -0.07 -54.87 90.22
CA ASN A 892 -0.76 -54.07 91.24
C ASN A 892 -1.50 -54.92 92.30
N LYS A 893 -1.08 -56.18 92.52
CA LYS A 893 -1.75 -57.11 93.44
C LYS A 893 -1.83 -56.61 94.89
N ASP A 894 -0.84 -55.86 95.36
CA ASP A 894 -0.81 -55.32 96.73
C ASP A 894 -1.86 -54.21 96.93
N ASP A 895 -1.99 -53.32 95.94
CA ASP A 895 -3.03 -52.28 95.93
C ASP A 895 -4.43 -52.88 95.79
N LEU A 896 -4.57 -53.97 95.01
CA LEU A 896 -5.83 -54.70 94.86
C LEU A 896 -6.28 -55.33 96.18
N PHE A 897 -5.36 -55.93 96.94
CA PHE A 897 -5.66 -56.44 98.28
C PHE A 897 -6.09 -55.31 99.23
N GLY A 898 -5.34 -54.19 99.25
CA GLY A 898 -5.72 -53.02 100.04
C GLY A 898 -7.12 -52.48 99.68
N THR A 899 -7.43 -52.42 98.38
CA THR A 899 -8.73 -51.96 97.87
C THR A 899 -9.86 -52.91 98.27
N ALA A 900 -9.63 -54.23 98.20
CA ALA A 900 -10.62 -55.24 98.61
C ALA A 900 -10.93 -55.14 100.11
N THR A 901 -9.90 -54.93 100.93
CA THR A 901 -10.03 -54.76 102.37
C THR A 901 -10.75 -53.45 102.73
N GLU A 902 -10.40 -52.32 102.09
CA GLU A 902 -11.13 -51.06 102.24
C GLU A 902 -12.60 -51.17 101.83
N PHE A 903 -12.89 -51.89 100.75
CA PHE A 903 -14.26 -52.13 100.30
C PHE A 903 -15.06 -52.91 101.36
N LEU A 904 -14.45 -53.94 101.95
CA LEU A 904 -15.07 -54.73 103.01
C LEU A 904 -15.36 -53.89 104.27
N TYR A 905 -14.48 -52.93 104.61
CA TYR A 905 -14.74 -51.97 105.68
C TYR A 905 -15.82 -50.95 105.33
N LYS A 906 -15.86 -50.44 104.09
CA LYS A 906 -16.94 -49.52 103.65
C LYS A 906 -18.32 -50.17 103.71
N GLU A 907 -18.39 -51.48 103.51
CA GLU A 907 -19.64 -52.24 103.59
C GLU A 907 -20.00 -52.67 105.02
N GLU A 908 -19.24 -52.30 106.07
CA GLU A 908 -19.49 -52.67 107.48
C GLU A 908 -20.96 -52.42 107.87
N GLU A 909 -21.48 -51.22 107.65
CA GLU A 909 -22.84 -50.84 108.07
C GLU A 909 -23.92 -51.64 107.31
N ASN A 910 -23.67 -51.96 106.04
CA ASN A 910 -24.54 -52.78 105.20
C ASN A 910 -24.54 -54.25 105.65
N ILE A 911 -23.36 -54.77 105.99
CA ILE A 911 -23.17 -56.14 106.50
C ILE A 911 -23.85 -56.27 107.88
N LEU A 912 -23.66 -55.31 108.78
CA LEU A 912 -24.28 -55.26 110.11
C LEU A 912 -25.82 -55.10 110.05
N GLN A 913 -26.34 -54.26 109.14
CA GLN A 913 -27.80 -54.13 108.92
C GLN A 913 -28.43 -55.43 108.43
N LYS A 914 -27.75 -56.18 107.57
CA LYS A 914 -28.29 -57.45 107.05
C LYS A 914 -28.23 -58.58 108.09
N LEU A 915 -27.23 -58.58 108.97
CA LEU A 915 -27.19 -59.45 110.15
C LEU A 915 -28.37 -59.15 111.12
N LYS A 916 -28.76 -57.88 111.27
CA LYS A 916 -29.97 -57.48 112.03
C LYS A 916 -31.27 -58.08 111.47
N PHE A 917 -31.42 -58.23 110.16
CA PHE A 917 -32.66 -58.74 109.54
C PHE A 917 -32.93 -60.22 109.85
N LYS A 918 -31.91 -61.00 110.22
CA LYS A 918 -32.02 -62.40 110.67
C LYS A 918 -32.39 -62.54 112.16
N LYS A 919 -32.30 -61.45 112.94
CA LYS A 919 -32.69 -61.38 114.36
C LYS A 919 -34.17 -61.71 114.56
N ASP A 920 -35.04 -61.22 113.66
CA ASP A 920 -36.49 -61.42 113.77
C ASP A 920 -36.88 -62.88 113.51
N GLU A 921 -36.17 -63.61 112.64
CA GLU A 921 -36.35 -65.06 112.43
C GLU A 921 -35.90 -65.87 113.66
N LEU A 922 -34.75 -65.52 114.26
CA LEU A 922 -34.26 -66.14 115.50
C LEU A 922 -35.21 -65.89 116.69
N ILE A 923 -35.82 -64.70 116.76
CA ILE A 923 -36.80 -64.32 117.80
C ILE A 923 -38.17 -64.99 117.57
N GLU A 924 -38.64 -65.09 116.33
CA GLU A 924 -39.86 -65.86 115.97
C GLU A 924 -39.71 -67.33 116.38
N PHE A 925 -38.53 -67.92 116.17
CA PHE A 925 -38.20 -69.27 116.63
C PHE A 925 -38.24 -69.42 118.17
N GLU A 926 -37.72 -68.43 118.91
CA GLU A 926 -37.73 -68.44 120.40
C GLU A 926 -39.15 -68.28 120.97
N LYS A 927 -39.99 -67.42 120.35
CA LYS A 927 -41.42 -67.26 120.70
C LYS A 927 -42.25 -68.53 120.44
N ALA A 928 -41.89 -69.31 119.43
CA ALA A 928 -42.62 -70.51 119.03
C ALA A 928 -42.34 -71.73 119.95
N LYS A 929 -41.22 -71.77 120.67
CA LYS A 929 -40.79 -72.93 121.48
C LYS A 929 -41.55 -73.02 122.82
N LYS A 930 -42.08 -74.21 123.16
CA LYS A 930 -42.85 -74.46 124.40
C LYS A 930 -41.91 -74.35 125.62
N GLY A 931 -42.03 -73.27 126.40
CA GLY A 931 -41.15 -72.96 127.53
C GLY A 931 -40.13 -71.84 127.28
N GLY A 932 -40.17 -71.17 126.12
CA GLY A 932 -39.29 -70.05 125.77
C GLY A 932 -39.42 -68.85 126.71
N ILE A 933 -38.30 -68.20 127.01
CA ILE A 933 -38.16 -67.19 128.06
C ILE A 933 -39.02 -65.96 127.73
N LEU A 934 -39.21 -65.66 126.44
CA LEU A 934 -39.97 -64.50 125.96
C LEU A 934 -41.50 -64.67 125.98
N LYS A 935 -42.04 -65.86 126.28
CA LYS A 935 -43.50 -66.13 126.18
C LYS A 935 -44.31 -65.72 127.41
N ASN A 936 -43.70 -65.55 128.60
CA ASN A 936 -44.43 -65.42 129.88
C ASN A 936 -44.25 -64.09 130.64
N THR A 937 -43.74 -63.03 130.01
CA THR A 937 -43.58 -61.72 130.69
C THR A 937 -43.92 -60.54 129.77
N LEU A 938 -45.10 -59.93 129.98
CA LEU A 938 -45.67 -58.87 129.13
C LEU A 938 -45.02 -57.48 129.26
N ILE A 939 -44.09 -57.25 130.20
CA ILE A 939 -43.43 -55.94 130.40
C ILE A 939 -41.89 -56.01 130.20
N SER A 940 -41.30 -57.19 130.03
CA SER A 940 -39.83 -57.36 129.84
C SER A 940 -39.37 -57.54 128.39
N GLY A 941 -40.26 -57.93 127.46
CA GLY A 941 -39.87 -58.27 126.07
C GLY A 941 -39.32 -57.09 125.25
N ALA A 942 -39.92 -55.89 125.35
CA ALA A 942 -39.47 -54.72 124.59
C ALA A 942 -38.12 -54.15 125.10
N ILE A 943 -37.86 -54.23 126.41
CA ILE A 943 -36.59 -53.81 127.02
C ILE A 943 -35.47 -54.79 126.64
N LEU A 944 -35.76 -56.10 126.60
CA LEU A 944 -34.85 -57.13 126.11
C LEU A 944 -34.54 -56.98 124.62
N MET A 945 -35.54 -56.65 123.80
CA MET A 945 -35.36 -56.43 122.36
C MET A 945 -34.45 -55.23 122.05
N ALA A 946 -34.68 -54.09 122.72
CA ALA A 946 -33.82 -52.92 122.56
C ALA A 946 -32.38 -53.16 123.06
N ASP A 947 -32.22 -53.96 124.12
CA ASP A 947 -30.89 -54.34 124.62
C ASP A 947 -30.17 -55.34 123.70
N LEU A 948 -30.92 -56.24 123.02
CA LEU A 948 -30.38 -57.18 122.05
C LEU A 948 -29.91 -56.50 120.76
N ASP A 949 -30.63 -55.48 120.29
CA ASP A 949 -30.18 -54.65 119.15
C ASP A 949 -28.87 -53.93 119.48
N GLY A 950 -28.81 -53.29 120.65
CA GLY A 950 -27.58 -52.67 121.14
C GLY A 950 -26.45 -53.68 121.37
N PHE A 951 -26.77 -54.94 121.65
CA PHE A 951 -25.80 -56.02 121.83
C PHE A 951 -25.20 -56.47 120.49
N ILE A 952 -26.03 -56.76 119.49
CA ILE A 952 -25.58 -57.18 118.14
C ILE A 952 -24.74 -56.08 117.47
N ASP A 953 -25.16 -54.82 117.59
CA ASP A 953 -24.37 -53.69 117.06
C ASP A 953 -23.00 -53.56 117.75
N ALA A 954 -22.95 -53.76 119.07
CA ALA A 954 -21.70 -53.69 119.82
C ALA A 954 -20.75 -54.85 119.49
N VAL A 955 -21.28 -56.07 119.35
CA VAL A 955 -20.52 -57.26 118.91
C VAL A 955 -20.01 -57.06 117.49
N GLY A 956 -20.87 -56.62 116.57
CA GLY A 956 -20.51 -56.36 115.18
C GLY A 956 -19.40 -55.33 115.03
N LYS A 957 -19.52 -54.18 115.73
CA LYS A 957 -18.46 -53.16 115.77
C LYS A 957 -17.17 -53.70 116.36
N ARG A 958 -17.24 -54.57 117.37
CA ARG A 958 -16.04 -55.18 117.98
C ARG A 958 -15.34 -56.12 117.00
N ILE A 959 -16.09 -56.90 116.22
CA ILE A 959 -15.54 -57.73 115.14
C ILE A 959 -14.83 -56.84 114.11
N PHE A 960 -15.51 -55.85 113.52
CA PHE A 960 -14.93 -55.03 112.43
C PHE A 960 -13.80 -54.10 112.88
N ASN A 961 -13.84 -53.56 114.11
CA ASN A 961 -12.84 -52.59 114.58
C ASN A 961 -11.66 -53.21 115.32
N HIS A 962 -11.76 -54.45 115.81
CA HIS A 962 -10.72 -55.04 116.64
C HIS A 962 -10.24 -56.40 116.14
N TYR A 963 -11.14 -57.36 115.95
CA TYR A 963 -10.74 -58.72 115.63
C TYR A 963 -10.48 -58.96 114.13
N LEU A 964 -11.31 -58.41 113.25
CA LEU A 964 -11.18 -58.56 111.81
C LEU A 964 -9.88 -57.91 111.26
N PRO A 965 -9.45 -56.72 111.72
CA PRO A 965 -8.15 -56.16 111.35
C PRO A 965 -6.98 -57.03 111.83
N ALA A 966 -7.08 -57.63 113.03
CA ALA A 966 -6.04 -58.52 113.55
C ALA A 966 -5.97 -59.82 112.72
N PHE A 967 -7.13 -60.41 112.38
CA PHE A 967 -7.23 -61.57 111.50
C PHE A 967 -6.60 -61.32 110.12
N PHE A 968 -6.93 -60.19 109.47
CA PHE A 968 -6.32 -59.86 108.17
C PHE A 968 -4.83 -59.55 108.27
N ALA A 969 -4.34 -59.02 109.39
CA ALA A 969 -2.91 -58.80 109.60
C ALA A 969 -2.15 -60.11 109.83
N GLU A 970 -2.76 -61.10 110.50
CA GLU A 970 -2.16 -62.43 110.72
C GLU A 970 -2.18 -63.29 109.44
N GLU A 971 -3.22 -63.16 108.61
CA GLU A 971 -3.39 -63.93 107.37
C GLU A 971 -2.93 -63.18 106.10
N ASP A 972 -2.30 -62.00 106.21
CA ASP A 972 -1.96 -61.09 105.09
C ASP A 972 -1.18 -61.80 103.96
N GLU A 973 -0.11 -62.53 104.30
CA GLU A 973 0.68 -63.26 103.30
C GLU A 973 -0.09 -64.42 102.65
N ASN A 974 -0.92 -65.13 103.42
CA ASN A 974 -1.72 -66.25 102.91
C ASN A 974 -2.79 -65.74 101.94
N ILE A 975 -3.47 -64.64 102.28
CA ILE A 975 -4.49 -64.04 101.42
C ILE A 975 -3.88 -63.46 100.14
N LYS A 976 -2.71 -62.83 100.23
CA LYS A 976 -1.98 -62.34 99.04
C LYS A 976 -1.55 -63.48 98.13
N ASN A 977 -1.08 -64.59 98.67
CA ASN A 977 -0.74 -65.78 97.88
C ASN A 977 -1.99 -66.40 97.23
N ASP A 978 -3.12 -66.43 97.94
CA ASP A 978 -4.41 -66.88 97.39
C ASP A 978 -4.92 -65.95 96.28
N LEU A 979 -4.73 -64.63 96.42
CA LEU A 979 -5.04 -63.63 95.39
C LEU A 979 -4.16 -63.82 94.15
N GLU A 980 -2.85 -64.05 94.33
CA GLU A 980 -1.93 -64.28 93.22
C GLU A 980 -2.27 -65.59 92.47
N SER A 981 -2.56 -66.67 93.20
CA SER A 981 -3.04 -67.91 92.62
C SER A 981 -4.36 -67.72 91.89
N TYR A 982 -5.26 -66.89 92.41
CA TYR A 982 -6.53 -66.59 91.76
C TYR A 982 -6.36 -65.79 90.46
N LEU A 983 -5.48 -64.80 90.44
CA LEU A 983 -5.19 -64.02 89.24
C LEU A 983 -4.54 -64.89 88.15
N LYS A 984 -3.66 -65.82 88.50
CA LYS A 984 -3.09 -66.81 87.57
C LYS A 984 -4.13 -67.81 87.04
N ASP A 985 -5.04 -68.28 87.91
CA ASP A 985 -6.15 -69.14 87.51
C ASP A 985 -7.12 -68.42 86.53
N LEU A 986 -7.30 -67.11 86.69
CA LEU A 986 -8.10 -66.29 85.78
C LEU A 986 -7.39 -66.03 84.45
N GLU A 987 -6.09 -65.76 84.46
CA GLU A 987 -5.26 -65.54 83.26
C GLU A 987 -5.31 -66.75 82.31
N GLN A 988 -5.26 -67.97 82.85
CA GLN A 988 -5.34 -69.20 82.06
C GLN A 988 -6.70 -69.45 81.40
N LYS A 989 -7.76 -68.74 81.78
CA LYS A 989 -9.11 -68.95 81.24
C LYS A 989 -9.40 -68.18 79.96
N SER A 990 -8.50 -67.26 79.55
CA SER A 990 -8.59 -66.41 78.34
C SER A 990 -9.99 -65.83 78.06
N PHE A 991 -10.20 -64.56 78.38
CA PHE A 991 -11.48 -63.90 78.10
C PHE A 991 -11.61 -63.63 76.59
N GLU A 992 -12.62 -64.23 75.94
CA GLU A 992 -12.79 -64.16 74.49
C GLU A 992 -12.92 -62.71 74.00
N SER A 993 -13.66 -61.86 74.73
CA SER A 993 -13.87 -60.46 74.33
C SER A 993 -12.61 -59.59 74.38
N LEU A 994 -11.66 -59.94 75.25
CA LEU A 994 -10.38 -59.25 75.39
C LEU A 994 -9.32 -59.82 74.44
N SER A 995 -9.40 -61.11 74.09
CA SER A 995 -8.47 -61.77 73.15
C SER A 995 -8.65 -61.34 71.69
N SER A 996 -9.89 -60.97 71.33
CA SER A 996 -10.26 -60.52 69.98
C SER A 996 -11.01 -59.20 70.06
N PHE A 997 -10.46 -58.24 70.80
CA PHE A 997 -11.07 -56.93 70.98
C PHE A 997 -11.23 -56.24 69.63
N ASP A 998 -12.48 -56.00 69.23
CA ASP A 998 -12.80 -55.29 68.00
C ASP A 998 -12.57 -53.78 68.21
N PHE A 999 -11.31 -53.39 68.01
CA PHE A 999 -10.88 -52.00 68.10
C PHE A 999 -11.58 -51.16 67.05
N SER A 1000 -11.76 -51.69 65.86
CA SER A 1000 -12.46 -51.06 64.73
C SER A 1000 -13.87 -50.60 65.11
N SER A 1001 -14.69 -51.46 65.70
CA SER A 1001 -16.04 -51.10 66.16
C SER A 1001 -16.04 -50.04 67.26
N SER A 1002 -15.09 -50.13 68.21
CA SER A 1002 -14.99 -49.19 69.33
C SER A 1002 -14.48 -47.81 68.88
N ALA A 1003 -13.47 -47.77 68.01
CA ALA A 1003 -12.95 -46.55 67.42
C ALA A 1003 -13.99 -45.87 66.52
N THR A 1004 -14.71 -46.65 65.70
CA THR A 1004 -15.80 -46.15 64.86
C THR A 1004 -16.92 -45.54 65.72
N TYR A 1005 -17.30 -46.21 66.80
CA TYR A 1005 -18.29 -45.69 67.74
C TYR A 1005 -17.84 -44.37 68.38
N PHE A 1006 -16.59 -44.29 68.86
CA PHE A 1006 -16.04 -43.09 69.48
C PHE A 1006 -15.94 -41.92 68.50
N PHE A 1007 -15.31 -42.10 67.34
CA PHE A 1007 -15.08 -41.02 66.38
C PHE A 1007 -16.35 -40.52 65.68
N ASN A 1008 -17.44 -41.31 65.71
CA ASN A 1008 -18.77 -40.85 65.29
C ASN A 1008 -19.52 -40.06 66.38
N SER A 1009 -18.98 -39.96 67.59
CA SER A 1009 -19.53 -39.13 68.67
C SER A 1009 -18.99 -37.69 68.61
N ALA A 1010 -19.72 -36.72 69.16
CA ALA A 1010 -19.27 -35.33 69.22
C ALA A 1010 -17.94 -35.16 69.98
N LYS A 1011 -17.72 -35.94 71.06
CA LYS A 1011 -16.46 -35.92 71.82
C LYS A 1011 -15.30 -36.50 71.02
N GLY A 1012 -15.53 -37.58 70.28
CA GLY A 1012 -14.52 -38.15 69.39
C GLY A 1012 -14.22 -37.24 68.19
N GLU A 1013 -15.22 -36.51 67.71
CA GLU A 1013 -15.07 -35.49 66.67
C GLU A 1013 -14.16 -34.33 67.12
N ASP A 1014 -14.33 -33.85 68.36
CA ASP A 1014 -13.48 -32.81 68.96
C ASP A 1014 -12.07 -33.33 69.26
N PHE A 1015 -11.96 -34.53 69.83
CA PHE A 1015 -10.68 -35.21 70.05
C PHE A 1015 -9.88 -35.33 68.75
N LEU A 1016 -10.55 -35.72 67.65
CA LEU A 1016 -9.91 -35.85 66.35
C LEU A 1016 -9.42 -34.50 65.79
N ASN A 1017 -10.15 -33.40 66.00
CA ASN A 1017 -9.73 -32.07 65.56
C ASN A 1017 -8.43 -31.65 66.26
N THR A 1018 -8.38 -31.83 67.58
CA THR A 1018 -7.18 -31.53 68.36
C THR A 1018 -6.03 -32.46 67.98
N PHE A 1019 -6.30 -33.76 67.80
CA PHE A 1019 -5.30 -34.74 67.42
C PHE A 1019 -4.68 -34.48 66.03
N ILE A 1020 -5.49 -34.13 65.02
CA ILE A 1020 -4.99 -33.75 63.69
C ILE A 1020 -4.14 -32.48 63.79
N PHE A 1021 -4.56 -31.49 64.59
CA PHE A 1021 -3.81 -30.25 64.79
C PHE A 1021 -2.46 -30.50 65.47
N LEU A 1022 -2.42 -31.35 66.50
CA LEU A 1022 -1.19 -31.71 67.22
C LEU A 1022 -0.17 -32.46 66.35
N ASN A 1023 -0.62 -33.13 65.28
CA ASN A 1023 0.21 -33.95 64.41
C ASN A 1023 0.41 -33.36 63.00
N GLU A 1024 0.16 -32.06 62.83
CA GLU A 1024 0.20 -31.42 61.52
C GLU A 1024 1.55 -31.59 60.79
N THR A 1025 2.66 -31.48 61.54
CA THR A 1025 4.02 -31.62 60.99
C THR A 1025 4.31 -33.08 60.62
N GLU A 1026 3.81 -34.02 61.39
CA GLU A 1026 3.98 -35.46 61.23
C GLU A 1026 3.16 -35.96 60.02
N ILE A 1027 1.96 -35.40 59.82
CA ILE A 1027 1.13 -35.61 58.63
C ILE A 1027 1.85 -35.10 57.36
N GLU A 1028 2.48 -33.93 57.40
CA GLU A 1028 3.26 -33.39 56.27
C GLU A 1028 4.49 -34.27 55.95
N LYS A 1029 5.24 -34.70 56.97
CA LYS A 1029 6.37 -35.63 56.79
C LYS A 1029 5.92 -36.94 56.16
N LEU A 1030 4.79 -37.51 56.60
CA LEU A 1030 4.21 -38.72 56.01
C LEU A 1030 3.76 -38.49 54.55
N SER A 1031 3.06 -37.39 54.25
CA SER A 1031 2.58 -37.10 52.89
C SER A 1031 3.75 -36.96 51.92
N GLN A 1032 4.84 -36.30 52.33
CA GLN A 1032 6.05 -36.13 51.52
C GLN A 1032 6.76 -37.44 51.23
N ALA A 1033 6.83 -38.32 52.23
CA ALA A 1033 7.49 -39.62 52.16
C ALA A 1033 6.67 -40.63 51.36
N LEU A 1034 5.35 -40.68 51.55
CA LEU A 1034 4.47 -41.73 51.05
C LEU A 1034 3.84 -41.43 49.67
N LEU A 1035 3.52 -40.16 49.35
CA LEU A 1035 2.79 -39.81 48.11
C LEU A 1035 3.71 -39.57 46.90
N LYS A 1036 3.25 -39.96 45.71
CA LYS A 1036 3.93 -39.69 44.43
C LYS A 1036 4.00 -38.18 44.14
N GLY A 1037 5.10 -37.74 43.51
CA GLY A 1037 5.35 -36.34 43.14
C GLY A 1037 5.41 -36.13 41.62
N GLU A 1038 4.80 -37.01 40.83
CA GLU A 1038 4.86 -36.95 39.37
C GLU A 1038 3.75 -36.04 38.81
N GLU A 1039 3.96 -35.46 37.63
CA GLU A 1039 2.93 -34.71 36.89
C GLU A 1039 1.85 -35.63 36.26
N LYS A 1040 1.71 -36.88 36.74
CA LYS A 1040 0.70 -37.81 36.26
C LYS A 1040 -0.69 -37.34 36.66
N GLU A 1041 -1.59 -37.16 35.70
CA GLU A 1041 -2.99 -36.76 35.94
C GLU A 1041 -3.70 -37.81 36.80
N LEU A 1042 -4.21 -37.38 37.97
CA LEU A 1042 -5.05 -38.18 38.86
C LEU A 1042 -6.54 -37.91 38.61
N PHE A 1043 -6.92 -36.64 38.41
CA PHE A 1043 -8.31 -36.24 38.21
C PHE A 1043 -8.43 -35.26 37.04
N ASN A 1044 -9.32 -35.54 36.08
CA ASN A 1044 -9.74 -34.57 35.07
C ASN A 1044 -11.19 -34.16 35.34
N PHE A 1045 -11.41 -32.91 35.69
CA PHE A 1045 -12.70 -32.33 36.02
C PHE A 1045 -13.31 -31.70 34.78
N ASN A 1046 -14.32 -32.34 34.21
CA ASN A 1046 -15.11 -31.74 33.15
C ASN A 1046 -16.30 -31.05 33.79
N PHE A 1047 -16.37 -29.73 33.68
CA PHE A 1047 -17.48 -28.93 34.18
C PHE A 1047 -18.05 -28.07 33.07
N GLU A 1048 -19.36 -27.85 33.12
CA GLU A 1048 -20.07 -27.05 32.13
C GLU A 1048 -20.46 -25.72 32.77
N VAL A 1049 -20.03 -24.60 32.18
CA VAL A 1049 -20.45 -23.27 32.63
C VAL A 1049 -21.77 -22.93 31.96
N ASN A 1050 -22.83 -22.76 32.76
CA ASN A 1050 -24.15 -22.43 32.26
C ASN A 1050 -24.24 -20.93 31.90
N LYS A 1051 -24.54 -20.62 30.63
CA LYS A 1051 -24.68 -19.24 30.11
C LYS A 1051 -25.61 -18.36 30.96
N ILE A 1052 -26.81 -18.85 31.25
CA ILE A 1052 -27.87 -18.09 31.94
C ILE A 1052 -27.45 -17.81 33.37
N GLU A 1053 -26.89 -18.81 34.04
CA GLU A 1053 -26.40 -18.68 35.41
C GLU A 1053 -25.15 -17.79 35.49
N LEU A 1054 -24.29 -17.79 34.46
CA LEU A 1054 -23.15 -16.87 34.35
C LEU A 1054 -23.57 -15.41 34.23
N GLU A 1055 -24.60 -15.13 33.41
CA GLU A 1055 -25.16 -13.78 33.32
C GLU A 1055 -25.79 -13.32 34.62
N LYS A 1056 -26.56 -14.19 35.29
CA LYS A 1056 -27.14 -13.89 36.60
C LYS A 1056 -26.06 -13.68 37.66
N PHE A 1057 -25.01 -14.50 37.64
CA PHE A 1057 -23.86 -14.38 38.54
C PHE A 1057 -23.20 -13.00 38.40
N ILE A 1058 -22.87 -12.58 37.17
CA ILE A 1058 -22.25 -11.26 36.95
C ILE A 1058 -23.22 -10.11 37.26
N LYS A 1059 -24.52 -10.26 36.99
CA LYS A 1059 -25.51 -9.23 37.32
C LYS A 1059 -25.75 -9.07 38.82
N ASN A 1060 -25.69 -10.15 39.60
CA ASN A 1060 -26.11 -10.12 41.00
C ASN A 1060 -24.94 -9.94 41.99
N GLN A 1061 -23.73 -10.39 41.64
CA GLN A 1061 -22.60 -10.42 42.58
C GLN A 1061 -21.71 -9.17 42.57
N PHE A 1062 -21.91 -8.25 41.62
CA PHE A 1062 -21.12 -7.01 41.52
C PHE A 1062 -21.98 -5.77 41.86
N SER A 1063 -21.43 -4.85 42.66
CA SER A 1063 -22.03 -3.55 42.96
C SER A 1063 -22.08 -2.65 41.71
N LEU A 1064 -22.91 -1.60 41.74
CA LEU A 1064 -22.99 -0.65 40.62
C LEU A 1064 -21.64 0.03 40.33
N GLU A 1065 -20.89 0.40 41.36
CA GLU A 1065 -19.55 1.00 41.21
C GLU A 1065 -18.55 0.01 40.63
N GLN A 1066 -18.57 -1.25 41.07
CA GLN A 1066 -17.72 -2.30 40.50
C GLN A 1066 -18.06 -2.56 39.04
N LYS A 1067 -19.35 -2.60 38.70
CA LYS A 1067 -19.82 -2.71 37.31
C LYS A 1067 -19.35 -1.53 36.47
N LEU A 1068 -19.47 -0.30 36.98
CA LEU A 1068 -19.00 0.90 36.27
C LEU A 1068 -17.48 0.91 36.08
N LYS A 1069 -16.72 0.50 37.09
CA LYS A 1069 -15.26 0.37 37.00
C LYS A 1069 -14.83 -0.68 35.98
N LEU A 1070 -15.43 -1.86 36.02
CA LEU A 1070 -15.20 -2.92 35.04
C LEU A 1070 -15.60 -2.47 33.63
N LEU A 1071 -16.71 -1.71 33.48
CA LEU A 1071 -17.12 -1.13 32.20
C LEU A 1071 -16.14 -0.07 31.71
N VAL A 1072 -15.56 0.75 32.59
CA VAL A 1072 -14.53 1.73 32.24
C VAL A 1072 -13.24 1.03 31.82
N ASP A 1073 -12.80 0.01 32.56
CA ASP A 1073 -11.61 -0.77 32.22
C ASP A 1073 -11.80 -1.51 30.88
N LEU A 1074 -12.98 -2.08 30.65
CA LEU A 1074 -13.35 -2.71 29.38
C LEU A 1074 -13.42 -1.69 28.24
N LYS A 1075 -14.01 -0.51 28.47
CA LYS A 1075 -14.04 0.59 27.50
C LYS A 1075 -12.63 1.09 27.16
N ASN A 1076 -11.72 1.10 28.14
CA ASN A 1076 -10.33 1.51 27.94
C ASN A 1076 -9.53 0.52 27.07
N ILE A 1077 -9.92 -0.75 27.01
CA ILE A 1077 -9.31 -1.75 26.10
C ILE A 1077 -9.70 -1.48 24.65
N PHE A 1078 -10.94 -1.02 24.42
CA PHE A 1078 -11.50 -0.71 23.09
C PHE A 1078 -11.41 0.78 22.73
N SER A 1079 -10.43 1.51 23.25
CA SER A 1079 -10.23 2.91 22.85
C SER A 1079 -9.73 3.01 21.40
N ASP A 1080 -10.07 4.10 20.70
CA ASP A 1080 -9.79 4.31 19.27
C ASP A 1080 -8.29 4.12 18.95
N GLN A 1081 -7.41 4.66 19.80
CA GLN A 1081 -5.96 4.56 19.62
C GLN A 1081 -5.43 3.12 19.77
N LYS A 1082 -6.06 2.30 20.61
CA LYS A 1082 -5.68 0.90 20.80
C LYS A 1082 -6.19 0.02 19.68
N ILE A 1083 -7.44 0.20 19.25
CA ILE A 1083 -8.01 -0.47 18.07
C ILE A 1083 -7.15 -0.19 16.83
N LYS A 1084 -6.72 1.06 16.64
CA LYS A 1084 -5.80 1.48 15.59
C LYS A 1084 -4.47 0.71 15.61
N ASN A 1085 -3.88 0.50 16.79
CA ASN A 1085 -2.66 -0.30 16.93
C ASN A 1085 -2.87 -1.79 16.64
N GLN A 1086 -4.04 -2.34 16.99
CA GLN A 1086 -4.38 -3.73 16.69
C GLN A 1086 -4.53 -3.97 15.19
N PHE A 1087 -5.29 -3.11 14.50
CA PHE A 1087 -5.41 -3.19 13.05
C PHE A 1087 -4.05 -3.09 12.35
N LYS A 1088 -3.16 -2.18 12.78
CA LYS A 1088 -1.79 -2.11 12.24
C LYS A 1088 -1.02 -3.42 12.40
N TYR A 1089 -1.10 -4.03 13.58
CA TYR A 1089 -0.43 -5.30 13.86
C TYR A 1089 -0.94 -6.42 12.94
N LEU A 1090 -2.26 -6.48 12.70
CA LEU A 1090 -2.86 -7.46 11.81
C LEU A 1090 -2.47 -7.25 10.33
N ILE A 1091 -2.49 -6.00 9.85
CA ILE A 1091 -2.08 -5.70 8.45
C ILE A 1091 -0.61 -6.08 8.25
N ASN A 1092 0.28 -5.69 9.17
CA ASN A 1092 1.72 -5.98 9.05
C ASN A 1092 2.07 -7.49 9.08
N ASN A 1093 1.12 -8.33 9.52
CA ASN A 1093 1.28 -9.79 9.54
C ASN A 1093 0.54 -10.47 8.37
N ASN A 1094 0.15 -9.72 7.33
CA ASN A 1094 -0.50 -10.20 6.11
C ASN A 1094 -1.78 -11.03 6.35
N GLN A 1095 -2.62 -10.60 7.29
CA GLN A 1095 -3.83 -11.31 7.69
C GLN A 1095 -5.06 -11.02 6.80
N PHE A 1096 -4.95 -10.15 5.78
CA PHE A 1096 -6.09 -9.61 5.02
C PHE A 1096 -6.07 -9.95 3.51
N VAL A 1097 -5.52 -11.10 3.13
CA VAL A 1097 -5.30 -11.50 1.74
C VAL A 1097 -6.60 -11.61 0.92
N LYS A 1098 -7.66 -12.19 1.47
CA LYS A 1098 -8.97 -12.32 0.80
C LYS A 1098 -9.68 -10.98 0.72
N ALA A 1099 -9.55 -10.17 1.76
CA ALA A 1099 -10.06 -8.80 1.76
C ALA A 1099 -9.39 -7.96 0.66
N GLU A 1100 -8.06 -8.00 0.57
CA GLU A 1100 -7.26 -7.37 -0.48
C GLU A 1100 -7.66 -7.87 -1.87
N LYS A 1101 -7.79 -9.18 -2.05
CA LYS A 1101 -8.24 -9.75 -3.34
C LYS A 1101 -9.64 -9.29 -3.74
N THR A 1102 -10.54 -9.10 -2.77
CA THR A 1102 -11.90 -8.63 -3.02
C THR A 1102 -11.90 -7.18 -3.46
N TRP A 1103 -11.08 -6.36 -2.80
CA TRP A 1103 -10.84 -4.97 -3.18
C TRP A 1103 -10.25 -4.88 -4.59
N LEU A 1104 -9.15 -5.58 -4.86
CA LEU A 1104 -8.49 -5.57 -6.17
C LEU A 1104 -9.44 -5.99 -7.30
N ASN A 1105 -10.18 -7.10 -7.12
CA ASN A 1105 -11.16 -7.55 -8.11
C ASN A 1105 -12.29 -6.51 -8.34
N PHE A 1106 -12.69 -5.75 -7.32
CA PHE A 1106 -13.63 -4.66 -7.52
C PHE A 1106 -13.00 -3.54 -8.35
N THR A 1107 -11.78 -3.11 -8.01
CA THR A 1107 -11.10 -2.02 -8.70
C THR A 1107 -10.76 -2.36 -10.16
N GLU A 1108 -10.40 -3.60 -10.47
CA GLU A 1108 -10.16 -4.09 -11.84
C GLU A 1108 -11.40 -4.00 -12.72
N ASN A 1109 -12.58 -4.18 -12.12
CA ASN A 1109 -13.88 -4.19 -12.80
C ASN A 1109 -14.65 -2.86 -12.65
N LEU A 1110 -14.00 -1.78 -12.20
CA LEU A 1110 -14.58 -0.44 -12.23
C LEU A 1110 -14.71 0.04 -13.67
N ASN A 1111 -15.84 0.69 -13.95
CA ASN A 1111 -16.11 1.30 -15.25
C ASN A 1111 -16.94 2.57 -15.06
N PHE A 1112 -16.32 3.69 -15.38
CA PHE A 1112 -16.84 5.04 -15.33
C PHE A 1112 -16.91 5.69 -16.71
N ALA A 1113 -16.71 4.94 -17.80
CA ALA A 1113 -16.55 5.49 -19.15
C ALA A 1113 -17.74 6.33 -19.66
N GLU A 1114 -18.94 6.15 -19.09
CA GLU A 1114 -20.16 6.90 -19.42
C GLU A 1114 -20.51 8.02 -18.41
N ARG A 1115 -19.68 8.23 -17.37
CA ARG A 1115 -19.92 9.27 -16.35
C ARG A 1115 -19.35 10.62 -16.80
N ASN A 1116 -20.00 11.69 -16.34
CA ASN A 1116 -19.57 13.06 -16.60
C ASN A 1116 -18.96 13.64 -15.32
N PHE A 1117 -17.64 13.75 -15.29
CA PHE A 1117 -16.89 14.31 -14.16
C PHE A 1117 -16.57 15.79 -14.36
N ILE A 1118 -16.31 16.21 -15.61
CA ILE A 1118 -15.99 17.60 -15.96
C ILE A 1118 -17.20 18.32 -16.60
N SER A 1119 -17.50 19.52 -16.09
CA SER A 1119 -18.55 20.37 -16.62
C SER A 1119 -18.13 21.08 -17.90
N SER A 1120 -19.12 21.55 -18.67
CA SER A 1120 -18.85 22.37 -19.85
C SER A 1120 -18.19 23.70 -19.48
N GLN A 1121 -18.42 24.19 -18.26
CA GLN A 1121 -17.81 25.41 -17.74
C GLN A 1121 -16.31 25.20 -17.48
N SER A 1122 -15.94 24.11 -16.79
CA SER A 1122 -14.53 23.75 -16.56
C SER A 1122 -13.76 23.53 -17.86
N ILE A 1123 -14.39 22.94 -18.88
CA ILE A 1123 -13.74 22.80 -20.21
C ILE A 1123 -13.51 24.15 -20.87
N ASN A 1124 -14.50 25.05 -20.81
CA ASN A 1124 -14.33 26.39 -21.36
C ASN A 1124 -13.23 27.16 -20.64
N GLU A 1125 -13.12 26.98 -19.32
CA GLU A 1125 -12.04 27.53 -18.50
C GLU A 1125 -10.66 26.98 -18.92
N ILE A 1126 -10.53 25.66 -19.09
CA ILE A 1126 -9.30 25.04 -19.61
C ILE A 1126 -8.92 25.64 -20.97
N ILE A 1127 -9.90 25.81 -21.87
CA ILE A 1127 -9.67 26.39 -23.19
C ILE A 1127 -9.20 27.85 -23.08
N ASP A 1128 -9.80 28.64 -22.19
CA ASP A 1128 -9.42 30.03 -21.95
C ASP A 1128 -8.01 30.16 -21.38
N ASN A 1129 -7.71 29.40 -20.33
CA ASN A 1129 -6.41 29.44 -19.68
C ASN A 1129 -5.32 28.87 -20.59
N LEU A 1130 -5.60 27.80 -21.35
CA LEU A 1130 -4.68 27.29 -22.36
C LEU A 1130 -4.40 28.34 -23.44
N SER A 1131 -5.42 29.05 -23.92
CA SER A 1131 -5.24 30.13 -24.90
C SER A 1131 -4.33 31.22 -24.33
N ALA A 1132 -4.58 31.64 -23.09
CA ALA A 1132 -3.76 32.66 -22.42
C ALA A 1132 -2.30 32.21 -22.18
N ILE A 1133 -2.06 30.93 -21.88
CA ILE A 1133 -0.71 30.38 -21.71
C ILE A 1133 0.03 30.33 -23.04
N LEU A 1134 -0.64 29.90 -24.11
CA LEU A 1134 -0.05 29.79 -25.44
C LEU A 1134 0.19 31.15 -26.11
N GLU A 1135 -0.44 32.23 -25.62
CA GLU A 1135 -0.20 33.61 -26.06
C GLU A 1135 0.95 34.31 -25.30
N LYS A 1136 1.53 33.69 -24.26
CA LYS A 1136 2.69 34.25 -23.54
C LYS A 1136 3.93 34.22 -24.43
N GLU A 1137 4.75 35.28 -24.34
CA GLU A 1137 5.94 35.47 -25.18
C GLU A 1137 6.92 34.28 -25.10
N GLU A 1138 7.21 33.78 -23.90
CA GLU A 1138 8.11 32.63 -23.67
C GLU A 1138 7.59 31.34 -24.34
N THR A 1139 6.30 31.01 -24.17
CA THR A 1139 5.67 29.84 -24.81
C THR A 1139 5.61 29.98 -26.33
N LEU A 1140 5.34 31.20 -26.83
CA LEU A 1140 5.28 31.49 -28.26
C LEU A 1140 6.64 31.32 -28.95
N GLU A 1141 7.74 31.72 -28.28
CA GLU A 1141 9.09 31.52 -28.82
C GLU A 1141 9.39 30.03 -29.03
N SER A 1142 9.11 29.18 -28.05
CA SER A 1142 9.33 27.73 -28.16
C SER A 1142 8.45 27.08 -29.22
N ILE A 1143 7.14 27.39 -29.22
CA ILE A 1143 6.18 26.96 -30.25
C ILE A 1143 6.65 27.38 -31.66
N ALA A 1144 7.20 28.60 -31.79
CA ALA A 1144 7.69 29.12 -33.05
C ALA A 1144 8.88 28.32 -33.59
N GLU A 1145 9.86 28.00 -32.75
CA GLU A 1145 11.02 27.21 -33.16
C GLU A 1145 10.62 25.81 -33.65
N GLU A 1146 9.76 25.11 -32.91
CA GLU A 1146 9.28 23.78 -33.30
C GLU A 1146 8.41 23.82 -34.56
N THR A 1147 7.55 24.84 -34.70
CA THR A 1147 6.71 24.99 -35.90
C THR A 1147 7.57 25.31 -37.13
N ILE A 1148 8.62 26.13 -37.00
CA ILE A 1148 9.58 26.41 -38.07
C ILE A 1148 10.23 25.11 -38.55
N ALA A 1149 10.67 24.25 -37.61
CA ALA A 1149 11.27 22.97 -37.94
C ALA A 1149 10.28 22.06 -38.71
N LEU A 1150 9.03 21.94 -38.23
CA LEU A 1150 7.98 21.17 -38.89
C LEU A 1150 7.69 21.69 -40.31
N VAL A 1151 7.59 23.01 -40.49
CA VAL A 1151 7.35 23.64 -41.80
C VAL A 1151 8.52 23.41 -42.76
N SER A 1152 9.76 23.59 -42.30
CA SER A 1152 10.95 23.35 -43.11
C SER A 1152 11.05 21.89 -43.57
N ASP A 1153 10.71 20.95 -42.69
CA ASP A 1153 10.68 19.52 -43.00
C ASP A 1153 9.56 19.18 -44.00
N PHE A 1154 8.36 19.74 -43.80
CA PHE A 1154 7.23 19.59 -44.73
C PHE A 1154 7.52 20.16 -46.13
N ILE A 1155 8.12 21.35 -46.23
CA ILE A 1155 8.55 21.94 -47.52
C ILE A 1155 9.56 21.03 -48.22
N SER A 1156 10.47 20.41 -47.47
CA SER A 1156 11.46 19.47 -48.01
C SER A 1156 10.80 18.18 -48.52
N HIS A 1157 9.76 17.70 -47.82
CA HIS A 1157 8.95 16.57 -48.26
C HIS A 1157 8.19 16.87 -49.55
N LEU A 1158 7.53 18.03 -49.64
CA LEU A 1158 6.83 18.47 -50.85
C LEU A 1158 7.78 18.59 -52.05
N GLN A 1159 8.99 19.12 -51.87
CA GLN A 1159 9.97 19.18 -52.95
C GLN A 1159 10.22 17.81 -53.60
N LYS A 1160 10.30 16.78 -52.77
CA LYS A 1160 10.65 15.44 -53.19
C LYS A 1160 9.46 14.67 -53.77
N GLU A 1161 8.29 14.77 -53.15
CA GLU A 1161 7.16 13.86 -53.40
C GLU A 1161 5.95 14.54 -54.09
N MET A 1162 5.90 15.88 -54.18
CA MET A 1162 4.80 16.57 -54.88
C MET A 1162 4.79 16.26 -56.37
N ASP A 1163 3.59 16.06 -56.91
CA ASP A 1163 3.38 15.72 -58.30
C ASP A 1163 4.02 16.73 -59.27
N ARG A 1164 4.74 16.20 -60.27
CA ARG A 1164 5.53 17.02 -61.19
C ARG A 1164 4.67 17.77 -62.19
N GLU A 1165 3.46 17.32 -62.52
CA GLU A 1165 2.52 18.09 -63.35
C GLU A 1165 2.00 19.30 -62.59
N SER A 1166 1.68 19.16 -61.30
CA SER A 1166 1.28 20.28 -60.45
C SER A 1166 2.39 21.33 -60.31
N LEU A 1167 3.64 20.89 -60.12
CA LEU A 1167 4.78 21.80 -60.06
C LEU A 1167 5.02 22.51 -61.40
N ASN A 1168 4.86 21.81 -62.52
CA ASN A 1168 4.93 22.42 -63.85
C ASN A 1168 3.83 23.45 -64.06
N TYR A 1169 2.60 23.14 -63.65
CA TYR A 1169 1.48 24.06 -63.77
C TYR A 1169 1.71 25.36 -62.98
N LEU A 1170 2.08 25.24 -61.71
CA LEU A 1170 2.37 26.42 -60.86
C LEU A 1170 3.53 27.24 -61.41
N LEU A 1171 4.55 26.56 -61.95
CA LEU A 1171 5.70 27.23 -62.53
C LEU A 1171 5.37 27.89 -63.87
N GLU A 1172 4.57 27.26 -64.72
CA GLU A 1172 4.10 27.83 -65.97
C GLU A 1172 3.27 29.08 -65.70
N LEU A 1173 2.35 29.01 -64.74
CA LEU A 1173 1.57 30.15 -64.28
C LEU A 1173 2.50 31.30 -63.84
N PHE A 1174 3.51 31.01 -63.02
CA PHE A 1174 4.50 31.98 -62.56
C PHE A 1174 5.32 32.59 -63.72
N LEU A 1175 5.80 31.77 -64.65
CA LEU A 1175 6.59 32.20 -65.82
C LEU A 1175 5.75 33.06 -66.76
N GLN A 1176 4.51 32.67 -67.05
CA GLN A 1176 3.60 33.44 -67.88
C GLN A 1176 3.27 34.81 -67.26
N SER A 1177 3.01 34.85 -65.94
CA SER A 1177 2.87 36.11 -65.21
C SER A 1177 4.15 36.96 -65.23
N GLY A 1178 5.31 36.32 -65.21
CA GLY A 1178 6.60 36.99 -65.33
C GLY A 1178 6.83 37.61 -66.70
N ILE A 1179 6.48 36.91 -67.77
CA ILE A 1179 6.55 37.43 -69.14
C ILE A 1179 5.59 38.62 -69.29
N ASP A 1180 4.36 38.53 -68.79
CA ASP A 1180 3.41 39.66 -68.84
C ASP A 1180 3.95 40.89 -68.12
N SER A 1181 4.56 40.68 -66.94
CA SER A 1181 5.17 41.78 -66.19
C SER A 1181 6.38 42.38 -66.91
N LEU A 1182 7.22 41.53 -67.52
CA LEU A 1182 8.35 41.96 -68.34
C LEU A 1182 7.90 42.76 -69.55
N ILE A 1183 6.83 42.37 -70.23
CA ILE A 1183 6.27 43.10 -71.38
C ILE A 1183 5.79 44.48 -70.96
N VAL A 1184 5.03 44.58 -69.87
CA VAL A 1184 4.51 45.87 -69.37
C VAL A 1184 5.64 46.80 -68.93
N ASN A 1185 6.72 46.25 -68.36
CA ASN A 1185 7.88 47.02 -67.93
C ASN A 1185 9.01 47.08 -68.98
N SER A 1186 8.80 46.55 -70.19
CA SER A 1186 9.86 46.31 -71.19
C SER A 1186 10.55 47.59 -71.65
N GLU A 1187 9.80 48.69 -71.83
CA GLU A 1187 10.34 50.00 -72.21
C GLU A 1187 11.40 50.47 -71.21
N LYS A 1188 11.10 50.43 -69.91
CA LYS A 1188 12.03 50.83 -68.83
C LYS A 1188 13.20 49.87 -68.68
N ILE A 1189 12.97 48.58 -68.94
CA ILE A 1189 14.03 47.57 -68.93
C ILE A 1189 15.02 47.85 -70.08
N VAL A 1190 14.54 48.15 -71.28
CA VAL A 1190 15.40 48.45 -72.43
C VAL A 1190 16.06 49.82 -72.34
N GLU A 1191 15.38 50.83 -71.81
CA GLU A 1191 16.00 52.13 -71.49
C GLU A 1191 17.18 51.96 -70.52
N SER A 1192 17.06 51.06 -69.53
CA SER A 1192 18.15 50.80 -68.58
C SER A 1192 19.34 50.04 -69.14
N LEU A 1193 19.25 49.53 -70.39
CA LEU A 1193 20.39 48.94 -71.10
C LEU A 1193 21.24 50.02 -71.80
N GLU A 1194 20.80 51.28 -71.79
CA GLU A 1194 21.55 52.42 -72.36
C GLU A 1194 22.07 52.10 -73.78
N LEU A 1195 21.19 51.59 -74.66
CA LEU A 1195 21.59 50.98 -75.94
C LEU A 1195 22.47 51.90 -76.82
N LYS A 1196 22.26 53.21 -76.73
CA LYS A 1196 23.09 54.20 -77.42
C LYS A 1196 24.51 54.24 -76.84
N GLU A 1197 24.65 54.29 -75.53
CA GLU A 1197 25.93 54.29 -74.82
C GLU A 1197 26.65 52.95 -75.04
N LEU A 1198 25.94 51.82 -74.96
CA LEU A 1198 26.45 50.48 -75.25
C LEU A 1198 26.98 50.39 -76.68
N THR A 1199 26.16 50.75 -77.67
CA THR A 1199 26.57 50.78 -79.08
C THR A 1199 27.77 51.70 -79.30
N SER A 1200 27.76 52.89 -78.70
CA SER A 1200 28.86 53.84 -78.83
C SER A 1200 30.14 53.30 -78.20
N ALA A 1201 30.04 52.58 -77.08
CA ALA A 1201 31.17 51.94 -76.43
C ALA A 1201 31.76 50.84 -77.31
N GLU A 1202 30.93 49.97 -77.89
CA GLU A 1202 31.40 48.92 -78.81
C GLU A 1202 32.10 49.48 -80.04
N ILE A 1203 31.52 50.50 -80.69
CA ILE A 1203 32.17 51.16 -81.84
C ILE A 1203 33.47 51.87 -81.44
N ARG A 1204 33.60 52.38 -80.21
CA ARG A 1204 34.85 52.99 -79.72
C ARG A 1204 35.92 51.95 -79.39
N LYS A 1205 35.54 50.73 -79.02
CA LYS A 1205 36.48 49.60 -78.83
C LYS A 1205 37.09 49.16 -80.16
N MET A 1206 36.34 49.28 -81.26
CA MET A 1206 36.82 48.91 -82.59
C MET A 1206 38.04 49.76 -83.02
N ASP A 1207 39.02 49.09 -83.61
CA ASP A 1207 40.14 49.76 -84.25
C ASP A 1207 39.72 50.42 -85.60
N PRO A 1208 40.50 51.36 -86.16
CA PRO A 1208 40.11 52.02 -87.41
C PRO A 1208 39.91 51.08 -88.61
N ALA A 1209 40.59 49.92 -88.65
CA ALA A 1209 40.44 48.94 -89.72
C ALA A 1209 39.16 48.10 -89.53
N GLU A 1210 38.82 47.76 -88.29
CA GLU A 1210 37.55 47.15 -87.91
C GLU A 1210 36.39 48.09 -88.24
N ILE A 1211 36.49 49.39 -87.95
CA ILE A 1211 35.47 50.37 -88.33
C ILE A 1211 35.31 50.45 -89.85
N GLU A 1212 36.40 50.42 -90.62
CA GLU A 1212 36.33 50.37 -92.09
C GLU A 1212 35.65 49.08 -92.58
N SER A 1213 35.98 47.93 -91.99
CA SER A 1213 35.36 46.63 -92.30
C SER A 1213 33.86 46.64 -91.99
N THR A 1214 33.48 47.08 -90.79
CA THR A 1214 32.11 47.26 -90.34
C THR A 1214 31.34 48.17 -91.29
N PHE A 1215 31.90 49.34 -91.65
CA PHE A 1215 31.28 50.27 -92.59
C PHE A 1215 31.13 49.67 -94.00
N ASN A 1216 32.16 48.99 -94.51
CA ASN A 1216 32.10 48.34 -95.81
C ASN A 1216 31.06 47.21 -95.86
N SER A 1217 30.83 46.51 -94.74
CA SER A 1217 29.89 45.38 -94.67
C SER A 1217 28.42 45.79 -94.90
N PHE A 1218 28.02 47.02 -94.55
CA PHE A 1218 26.65 47.51 -94.81
C PHE A 1218 26.58 48.63 -95.87
N ALA A 1219 27.65 49.38 -96.08
CA ALA A 1219 27.66 50.55 -96.98
C ALA A 1219 28.68 50.49 -98.14
N GLY A 1220 29.42 49.39 -98.28
CA GLY A 1220 30.42 49.21 -99.35
C GLY A 1220 29.84 49.33 -100.76
N HIS A 1221 28.58 48.92 -100.97
CA HIS A 1221 27.91 49.10 -102.26
C HIS A 1221 27.75 50.59 -102.62
N TYR A 1222 27.40 51.45 -101.65
CA TYR A 1222 27.26 52.89 -101.86
C TYR A 1222 28.61 53.55 -102.18
N PHE A 1223 29.69 53.10 -101.57
CA PHE A 1223 31.04 53.57 -101.90
C PHE A 1223 31.46 53.22 -103.31
N ASN A 1224 31.14 52.02 -103.79
CA ASN A 1224 31.46 51.65 -105.16
C ASN A 1224 30.67 52.49 -106.17
N GLN A 1225 29.40 52.81 -105.88
CA GLN A 1225 28.62 53.74 -106.70
C GLN A 1225 29.18 55.17 -106.69
N LEU A 1226 29.59 55.67 -105.52
CA LEU A 1226 30.26 56.97 -105.40
C LEU A 1226 31.53 57.05 -106.25
N LYS A 1227 32.37 56.00 -106.25
CA LYS A 1227 33.56 55.93 -107.11
C LYS A 1227 33.18 56.12 -108.57
N GLN A 1228 32.16 55.39 -109.05
CA GLN A 1228 31.69 55.48 -110.44
C GLN A 1228 31.16 56.86 -110.81
N TYR A 1229 30.45 57.54 -109.90
CA TYR A 1229 29.98 58.92 -110.13
C TYR A 1229 31.10 59.94 -110.31
N GLY A 1230 32.35 59.63 -109.96
CA GLY A 1230 33.49 60.49 -110.28
C GLY A 1230 33.67 60.74 -111.79
N TRP A 1231 33.22 59.82 -112.65
CA TRP A 1231 33.26 60.00 -114.11
C TRP A 1231 32.43 61.19 -114.60
N PHE A 1232 31.44 61.64 -113.82
CA PHE A 1232 30.67 62.86 -114.14
C PHE A 1232 31.54 64.14 -114.13
N GLY A 1233 32.76 64.10 -113.57
CA GLY A 1233 33.76 65.16 -113.72
C GLY A 1233 34.05 65.51 -115.19
N GLY A 1234 33.85 64.58 -116.12
CA GLY A 1234 33.96 64.83 -117.56
C GLY A 1234 32.95 65.84 -118.09
N ILE A 1235 31.73 65.89 -117.54
CA ILE A 1235 30.71 66.89 -117.90
C ILE A 1235 31.20 68.28 -117.51
N PHE A 1236 31.79 68.42 -116.33
CA PHE A 1236 32.36 69.68 -115.87
C PHE A 1236 33.61 70.07 -116.66
N GLY A 1237 34.45 69.11 -117.07
CA GLY A 1237 35.57 69.36 -117.98
C GLY A 1237 35.13 69.92 -119.34
N VAL A 1238 34.05 69.37 -119.91
CA VAL A 1238 33.44 69.89 -121.15
C VAL A 1238 32.84 71.29 -120.93
N LEU A 1239 32.11 71.50 -119.84
CA LEU A 1239 31.55 72.81 -119.48
C LEU A 1239 32.65 73.87 -119.25
N GLN A 1240 33.75 73.49 -118.62
CA GLN A 1240 34.90 74.35 -118.40
C GLN A 1240 35.55 74.75 -119.74
N LEU A 1241 35.67 73.81 -120.68
CA LEU A 1241 36.14 74.10 -122.03
C LEU A 1241 35.19 75.00 -122.81
N LEU A 1242 33.88 74.75 -122.73
CA LEU A 1242 32.87 75.62 -123.34
C LEU A 1242 32.97 77.03 -122.78
N LEU A 1243 33.02 77.20 -121.46
CA LEU A 1243 33.16 78.51 -120.81
C LEU A 1243 34.48 79.19 -121.22
N ARG A 1244 35.58 78.46 -121.29
CA ARG A 1244 36.89 78.99 -121.72
C ARG A 1244 36.86 79.44 -123.19
N SER A 1245 36.16 78.71 -124.05
CA SER A 1245 35.96 79.08 -125.47
C SER A 1245 35.03 80.27 -125.70
N PHE A 1246 34.25 80.68 -124.69
CA PHE A 1246 33.41 81.88 -124.73
C PHE A 1246 34.09 83.13 -124.14
N ILE A 1247 35.20 82.97 -123.40
CA ILE A 1247 35.85 84.02 -122.61
C ILE A 1247 37.25 84.39 -123.17
N LEU A 1248 37.76 83.62 -124.14
CA LEU A 1248 38.94 83.89 -124.97
C LEU A 1248 38.49 84.03 -126.43
#